data_AF-A0A938UZ13-F1
#
_entry.id   AF-A0A938UZ13-F1
#
_cell.length_a   1.000
_cell.length_b   1.000
_cell.length_c   1.000
_cell.angle_alpha   90.00
_cell.angle_beta   90.00
_cell.angle_gamma   90.00
#
_symmetry.space_group_name_H-M   'P 1'
#
loop_
_entity.id
_entity.type
_entity.pdbx_description
1 polymer ?
#
loop_
_entity_poly.entity_id
_entity_poly.type
_entity_poly.pdbx_seq_one_letter_code
_entity_poly.pdbx_strand_id
1 'polypeptide(L)'
;MAIPLLPPVRRRLVALGGWSGRRTIAAGIVGALLVVGLWLLPPPSGQAMVVSRCVVLDIAADMLQESLLPEETVAITEQERLDSSLELRSVPDKPRLNIVLVMFESLNWKSSDVYVKGVNTTHFLAELARDGWVVEHQYSVVPHTTKALVSVVCGIYPYLDTEPLETTPDILPRRCLPHLLRSAGYRTGFFAPVANFEHRNQLMANTGFDTIRLLDDMPVEGFEETNYFGREERVMLQPSLDWVESVRGQPFLLTYLTLMSHHNYVVPQSYPYTMYPTEDLDQRNYLNAVKYTDEFLRDVFAGFERMGLLEDTVFIIVGDHGEAFGEHGRRQHDLIMWEEGLRSAAVLYNPRHLGGPGVIKGFRSHLDLVPTVLELAGLELDKGEFLGRSLLQAVPEDRQLFFSCWFKRRCMAMREGPIKYIYHFGLKPMEVYDTSVDPFDTDNLAFTGPYQSALLDEKEEAMQRWNRVVNQQYEEWGSRLTEGVVSDSEPEVARRLEADFAGKIRLVGCDVTPPTVRAGEDIQVRYVFQALAEMPASTAFFVHFTMPGEKFFNADHVPGRGAWPLEKWEAGKYYVDEHVIHVPGTWRGGEARLLVGFWDKASRKRLSARSEGPVEDDRVEVARIRVKAGLVRTGLSLDERRAKAGRFISFDKPPMDDALSATFGGKVELLGINRSRMDVKLAGTVEMSYLFRAVTELPKGWRLTVKLRQESGAEVDGDHVPIGGLYPLGDWREGEYVVDRHPIHIDMHRTRPGTYGVWLGITDGRKPVTVEAQGLDVDSTQRVRLGTVTIANTE
;
A
#
# COMPACT_ATOMS: atom_id res chain seq x y z
N MET A 1 -24.42 56.53 2.48
CA MET A 1 -25.39 55.85 3.36
C MET A 1 -24.61 54.91 4.27
N ALA A 2 -24.94 54.91 5.56
CA ALA A 2 -24.11 54.41 6.65
C ALA A 2 -23.95 52.88 6.68
N ILE A 3 -22.75 52.44 7.04
CA ILE A 3 -22.38 51.07 7.41
C ILE A 3 -22.75 50.86 8.89
N PRO A 4 -23.46 49.80 9.30
CA PRO A 4 -23.66 49.51 10.72
C PRO A 4 -22.46 48.74 11.29
N LEU A 5 -22.07 49.15 12.49
CA LEU A 5 -20.98 48.63 13.32
C LEU A 5 -21.33 47.26 13.92
N LEU A 6 -20.36 46.35 13.94
CA LEU A 6 -20.36 45.08 14.68
C LEU A 6 -20.36 45.30 16.21
N PRO A 7 -21.00 44.43 17.03
CA PRO A 7 -20.95 44.51 18.49
C PRO A 7 -19.64 43.93 19.06
N PRO A 8 -19.25 44.31 20.31
CA PRO A 8 -17.90 44.07 20.82
C PRO A 8 -17.73 42.66 21.43
N VAL A 9 -16.70 41.95 20.98
CA VAL A 9 -16.19 40.71 21.59
C VAL A 9 -15.67 41.04 23.00
N ARG A 10 -16.31 40.50 24.04
CA ARG A 10 -15.83 40.60 25.43
C ARG A 10 -14.66 39.64 25.66
N ARG A 11 -13.55 40.22 26.11
CA ARG A 11 -12.31 39.58 26.58
C ARG A 11 -12.56 38.50 27.64
N ARG A 12 -11.96 37.33 27.45
CA ARG A 12 -11.38 36.51 28.54
C ARG A 12 -9.88 36.37 28.30
N LEU A 13 -9.12 37.27 28.90
CA LEU A 13 -7.69 37.06 29.18
C LEU A 13 -7.62 36.53 30.62
N VAL A 14 -7.37 35.23 30.76
CA VAL A 14 -6.95 34.64 32.04
C VAL A 14 -5.47 34.30 31.92
N ALA A 15 -4.77 34.57 33.02
CA ALA A 15 -3.33 34.75 33.16
C ALA A 15 -2.44 33.64 32.56
N LEU A 16 -1.51 34.04 31.67
CA LEU A 16 -0.31 33.28 31.34
C LEU A 16 0.83 33.76 32.24
N GLY A 17 1.08 33.01 33.32
CA GLY A 17 2.25 33.18 34.17
C GLY A 17 3.22 32.02 33.97
N GLY A 18 4.36 32.27 33.32
CA GLY A 18 5.59 31.48 33.49
C GLY A 18 6.07 30.65 32.30
N TRP A 19 6.39 31.26 31.14
CA TRP A 19 7.05 30.56 30.02
C TRP A 19 8.36 31.26 29.59
N SER A 20 9.38 30.47 29.26
CA SER A 20 10.71 30.92 28.83
C SER A 20 10.69 31.48 27.40
N GLY A 21 10.66 32.81 27.27
CA GLY A 21 10.34 33.57 26.05
C GLY A 21 11.35 33.58 24.89
N ARG A 22 12.14 32.51 24.64
CA ARG A 22 13.09 32.50 23.50
C ARG A 22 12.64 31.73 22.26
N ARG A 23 11.85 30.66 22.39
CA ARG A 23 11.38 29.85 21.24
C ARG A 23 10.15 30.46 20.54
N THR A 24 9.26 31.08 21.29
CA THR A 24 8.02 31.72 20.80
C THR A 24 8.28 33.01 20.01
N ILE A 25 9.30 33.79 20.39
CA ILE A 25 9.70 34.99 19.67
C ILE A 25 10.36 34.62 18.33
N ALA A 26 11.15 33.54 18.28
CA ALA A 26 11.81 33.09 17.06
C ALA A 26 10.80 32.56 16.01
N ALA A 27 9.81 31.78 16.43
CA ALA A 27 8.75 31.28 15.55
C ALA A 27 7.87 32.42 14.99
N GLY A 28 7.51 33.39 15.84
CA GLY A 28 6.76 34.58 15.40
C GLY A 28 7.52 35.46 14.41
N ILE A 29 8.85 35.59 14.55
CA ILE A 29 9.70 36.34 13.63
C ILE A 29 9.85 35.62 12.28
N VAL A 30 10.03 34.29 12.28
CA VAL A 30 10.16 33.50 11.04
C VAL A 30 8.85 33.51 10.23
N GLY A 31 7.70 33.36 10.89
CA GLY A 31 6.39 33.47 10.24
C GLY A 31 6.14 34.85 9.64
N ALA A 32 6.48 35.93 10.35
CA ALA A 32 6.37 37.29 9.83
C ALA A 32 7.30 37.55 8.64
N LEU A 33 8.51 36.99 8.65
CA LEU A 33 9.48 37.13 7.55
C LEU A 33 9.06 36.36 6.30
N LEU A 34 8.42 35.20 6.43
CA LEU A 34 7.85 34.45 5.31
C LEU A 34 6.69 35.21 4.65
N VAL A 35 5.81 35.81 5.46
CA VAL A 35 4.72 36.66 4.95
C VAL A 35 5.27 37.88 4.21
N VAL A 36 6.27 38.57 4.76
CA VAL A 36 6.90 39.73 4.10
C VAL A 36 7.65 39.34 2.83
N GLY A 37 8.33 38.19 2.82
CA GLY A 37 9.03 37.68 1.64
C GLY A 37 8.11 37.38 0.45
N LEU A 38 6.90 36.87 0.71
CA LEU A 38 5.88 36.60 -0.30
C LEU A 38 5.22 37.89 -0.86
N TRP A 39 5.19 38.96 -0.07
CA TRP A 39 4.71 40.28 -0.50
C TRP A 39 5.67 41.04 -1.42
N LEU A 40 6.97 40.70 -1.40
CA LEU A 40 8.02 41.40 -2.16
C LEU A 40 8.29 40.78 -3.55
N LEU A 41 7.66 39.66 -3.90
CA LEU A 41 7.79 39.05 -5.23
C LEU A 41 6.87 39.76 -6.24
N PRO A 42 7.39 40.19 -7.42
CA PRO A 42 6.58 40.85 -8.44
C PRO A 42 5.47 39.92 -8.96
N PRO A 43 4.32 40.46 -9.40
CA PRO A 43 3.22 39.63 -9.91
C PRO A 43 3.68 38.91 -11.18
N PRO A 44 3.51 37.57 -11.29
CA PRO A 44 3.71 36.87 -12.55
C PRO A 44 2.62 37.26 -13.54
N SER A 45 2.97 37.43 -14.81
CA SER A 45 1.99 37.62 -15.87
C SER A 45 1.28 36.30 -16.18
N GLY A 46 0.02 36.16 -15.77
CA GLY A 46 -0.85 35.02 -16.13
C GLY A 46 -2.00 34.82 -15.14
N GLN A 47 -3.20 34.49 -15.64
CA GLN A 47 -4.42 34.30 -14.82
C GLN A 47 -4.38 33.04 -13.91
N ALA A 48 -3.39 32.16 -14.09
CA ALA A 48 -3.31 30.87 -13.39
C ALA A 48 -2.75 30.92 -11.94
N MET A 49 -2.32 32.09 -11.42
CA MET A 49 -1.70 32.18 -10.09
C MET A 49 -2.31 33.21 -9.13
N VAL A 50 -3.45 33.82 -9.47
CA VAL A 50 -4.16 34.71 -8.53
C VAL A 50 -4.88 33.90 -7.44
N VAL A 51 -5.12 32.61 -7.66
CA VAL A 51 -5.87 31.71 -6.77
C VAL A 51 -5.00 31.09 -5.65
N SER A 52 -3.67 31.11 -5.77
CA SER A 52 -2.78 30.41 -4.82
C SER A 52 -2.36 31.22 -3.58
N ARG A 53 -2.45 32.55 -3.60
CA ARG A 53 -1.96 33.38 -2.48
C ARG A 53 -2.86 33.37 -1.24
N CYS A 54 -4.19 33.34 -1.38
CA CYS A 54 -5.10 33.28 -0.21
C CYS A 54 -5.00 31.93 0.50
N VAL A 55 -5.03 30.82 -0.24
CA VAL A 55 -4.99 29.47 0.34
C VAL A 55 -3.69 29.24 1.10
N VAL A 56 -2.54 29.64 0.53
CA VAL A 56 -1.23 29.49 1.18
C VAL A 56 -1.08 30.40 2.42
N LEU A 57 -1.61 31.63 2.37
CA LEU A 57 -1.57 32.55 3.51
C LEU A 57 -2.49 32.11 4.65
N ASP A 58 -3.68 31.60 4.33
CA ASP A 58 -4.60 31.05 5.33
C ASP A 58 -3.99 29.78 5.96
N ILE A 59 -3.47 28.84 5.15
CA ILE A 59 -2.74 27.66 5.65
C ILE A 59 -1.59 28.07 6.58
N ALA A 60 -0.76 29.04 6.20
CA ALA A 60 0.38 29.46 7.00
C ALA A 60 -0.02 30.18 8.31
N ALA A 61 -1.06 31.03 8.28
CA ALA A 61 -1.57 31.70 9.47
C ALA A 61 -2.22 30.71 10.45
N ASP A 62 -2.90 29.70 9.92
CA ASP A 62 -3.59 28.68 10.69
C ASP A 62 -2.63 27.65 11.31
N MET A 63 -1.57 27.25 10.60
CA MET A 63 -0.47 26.44 11.17
C MET A 63 0.21 27.16 12.35
N LEU A 64 0.31 28.49 12.30
CA LEU A 64 0.87 29.28 13.40
C LEU A 64 -0.07 29.30 14.61
N GLN A 65 -1.38 29.43 14.38
CA GLN A 65 -2.40 29.42 15.44
C GLN A 65 -2.55 28.03 16.08
N GLU A 66 -2.39 26.96 15.31
CA GLU A 66 -2.38 25.56 15.74
C GLU A 66 -1.25 25.29 16.75
N SER A 67 -0.04 25.79 16.49
CA SER A 67 1.14 25.60 17.37
C SER A 67 1.01 26.24 18.76
N LEU A 68 -0.01 27.08 18.96
CA LEU A 68 -0.21 27.87 20.18
C LEU A 68 -1.29 27.31 21.11
N LEU A 69 -2.03 26.28 20.70
CA LEU A 69 -3.11 25.70 21.50
C LEU A 69 -2.64 24.40 22.17
N PRO A 70 -2.89 24.20 23.48
CA PRO A 70 -2.47 22.99 24.19
C PRO A 70 -3.23 21.77 23.67
N GLU A 71 -2.55 20.62 23.64
CA GLU A 71 -3.19 19.31 23.50
C GLU A 71 -3.90 18.95 24.81
N GLU A 72 -5.16 18.54 24.69
CA GLU A 72 -5.98 18.09 25.82
C GLU A 72 -6.12 16.57 25.74
N THR A 73 -5.52 15.88 26.71
CA THR A 73 -5.71 14.43 26.88
C THR A 73 -7.11 14.13 27.42
N VAL A 74 -7.69 13.00 27.02
CA VAL A 74 -9.01 12.56 27.50
C VAL A 74 -8.93 11.15 28.05
N ALA A 75 -9.64 10.89 29.17
CA ALA A 75 -9.80 9.53 29.65
C ALA A 75 -10.80 8.76 28.76
N ILE A 76 -10.33 7.68 28.12
CA ILE A 76 -11.15 6.77 27.32
C ILE A 76 -11.91 5.82 28.25
N THR A 77 -13.23 5.73 28.09
CA THR A 77 -14.06 4.76 28.82
C THR A 77 -13.92 3.35 28.27
N GLU A 78 -14.36 2.34 29.03
CA GLU A 78 -14.33 0.94 28.57
C GLU A 78 -15.17 0.72 27.30
N GLN A 79 -16.33 1.36 27.21
CA GLN A 79 -17.22 1.27 26.04
C GLN A 79 -16.64 1.96 24.79
N GLU A 80 -15.78 2.96 24.96
CA GLU A 80 -15.14 3.69 23.87
C GLU A 80 -13.88 2.99 23.35
N ARG A 81 -13.37 1.98 24.05
CA ARG A 81 -12.08 1.37 23.76
C ARG A 81 -12.20 0.31 22.66
N LEU A 82 -11.35 0.40 21.65
CA LEU A 82 -11.30 -0.51 20.50
C LEU A 82 -10.53 -1.83 20.71
N ASP A 83 -10.04 -2.09 21.92
CA ASP A 83 -9.09 -3.17 22.29
C ASP A 83 -9.69 -4.59 22.37
N SER A 84 -10.73 -4.90 21.60
CA SER A 84 -11.30 -6.25 21.62
C SER A 84 -10.61 -7.16 20.60
N SER A 85 -10.05 -8.28 21.05
CA SER A 85 -9.57 -9.34 20.17
C SER A 85 -10.71 -9.86 19.29
N LEU A 86 -10.57 -9.72 17.97
CA LEU A 86 -11.53 -10.27 17.00
C LEU A 86 -11.19 -11.74 16.73
N GLU A 87 -12.11 -12.64 17.06
CA GLU A 87 -12.02 -14.05 16.72
C GLU A 87 -13.13 -14.40 15.72
N LEU A 88 -12.78 -15.06 14.62
CA LEU A 88 -13.72 -15.43 13.56
C LEU A 88 -14.02 -16.93 13.60
N ARG A 89 -15.26 -17.28 13.27
CA ARG A 89 -15.66 -18.66 12.98
C ARG A 89 -16.32 -18.76 11.61
N SER A 90 -16.16 -19.90 10.95
CA SER A 90 -16.85 -20.18 9.69
C SER A 90 -18.31 -20.55 9.95
N VAL A 91 -19.20 -20.01 9.12
CA VAL A 91 -20.61 -20.38 9.09
C VAL A 91 -20.75 -21.68 8.28
N PRO A 92 -21.28 -22.77 8.84
CA PRO A 92 -21.54 -23.99 8.09
C PRO A 92 -22.41 -23.73 6.86
N ASP A 93 -22.17 -24.47 5.78
CA ASP A 93 -22.96 -24.47 4.54
C ASP A 93 -23.01 -23.14 3.75
N LYS A 94 -22.28 -22.10 4.16
CA LYS A 94 -22.06 -20.90 3.33
C LYS A 94 -20.83 -21.08 2.41
N PRO A 95 -20.95 -20.76 1.10
CA PRO A 95 -19.81 -20.82 0.20
C PRO A 95 -18.77 -19.75 0.55
N ARG A 96 -17.49 -20.08 0.36
CA ARG A 96 -16.39 -19.12 0.47
C ARG A 96 -16.17 -18.45 -0.89
N LEU A 97 -16.67 -17.24 -1.02
CA LEU A 97 -16.61 -16.46 -2.26
C LEU A 97 -15.26 -15.77 -2.40
N ASN A 98 -14.85 -15.50 -3.64
CA ASN A 98 -13.80 -14.54 -3.92
C ASN A 98 -14.37 -13.13 -3.72
N ILE A 99 -13.54 -12.21 -3.24
CA ILE A 99 -13.94 -10.83 -2.98
C ILE A 99 -13.02 -9.92 -3.79
N VAL A 100 -13.60 -9.05 -4.60
CA VAL A 100 -12.89 -7.95 -5.27
C VAL A 100 -13.41 -6.64 -4.71
N LEU A 101 -12.55 -5.92 -4.00
CA LEU A 101 -12.84 -4.61 -3.44
C LEU A 101 -12.16 -3.54 -4.32
N VAL A 102 -12.95 -2.71 -4.97
CA VAL A 102 -12.46 -1.57 -5.74
C VAL A 102 -12.70 -0.32 -4.91
N MET A 103 -11.61 0.27 -4.43
CA MET A 103 -11.60 1.60 -3.86
C MET A 103 -11.38 2.61 -4.99
N PHE A 104 -12.48 3.23 -5.41
CA PHE A 104 -12.51 4.16 -6.52
C PHE A 104 -12.17 5.57 -6.00
N GLU A 105 -10.97 6.03 -6.31
CA GLU A 105 -10.43 7.35 -5.96
C GLU A 105 -11.42 8.49 -6.28
N SER A 106 -11.70 9.34 -5.30
CA SER A 106 -12.58 10.52 -5.41
C SER A 106 -13.94 10.26 -6.08
N LEU A 107 -14.52 9.04 -6.05
CA LEU A 107 -15.80 8.78 -6.72
C LEU A 107 -17.00 9.37 -5.96
N ASN A 108 -17.35 10.60 -6.35
CA ASN A 108 -18.49 11.33 -5.84
C ASN A 108 -19.82 10.77 -6.35
N TRP A 109 -20.83 10.66 -5.47
CA TRP A 109 -22.17 10.20 -5.83
C TRP A 109 -22.82 11.04 -6.95
N LYS A 110 -22.60 12.37 -6.96
CA LYS A 110 -23.20 13.29 -7.94
C LYS A 110 -22.57 13.16 -9.34
N SER A 111 -21.40 12.54 -9.42
CA SER A 111 -20.63 12.32 -10.64
C SER A 111 -20.78 10.90 -11.17
N SER A 112 -21.76 10.14 -10.66
CA SER A 112 -22.04 8.78 -11.07
C SER A 112 -23.46 8.63 -11.64
N ASP A 113 -23.57 7.93 -12.76
CA ASP A 113 -24.83 7.57 -13.42
C ASP A 113 -25.71 6.63 -12.57
N VAL A 114 -25.17 6.06 -11.49
CA VAL A 114 -25.92 5.26 -10.51
C VAL A 114 -26.94 6.13 -9.77
N TYR A 115 -26.57 7.36 -9.43
CA TYR A 115 -27.41 8.26 -8.61
C TYR A 115 -27.99 9.42 -9.41
N VAL A 116 -27.24 9.93 -10.40
CA VAL A 116 -27.63 11.10 -11.19
C VAL A 116 -27.70 10.72 -12.66
N LYS A 117 -28.91 10.74 -13.24
CA LYS A 117 -29.10 10.38 -14.65
C LYS A 117 -28.52 11.45 -15.58
N GLY A 118 -27.75 11.01 -16.57
CA GLY A 118 -27.28 11.86 -17.66
C GLY A 118 -25.94 12.55 -17.40
N VAL A 119 -25.22 12.16 -16.34
CA VAL A 119 -23.84 12.59 -16.12
C VAL A 119 -22.93 11.98 -17.19
N ASN A 120 -23.21 10.74 -17.60
CA ASN A 120 -22.52 9.99 -18.65
C ASN A 120 -21.02 9.80 -18.37
N THR A 121 -20.71 9.36 -17.16
CA THR A 121 -19.35 9.13 -16.65
C THR A 121 -19.15 7.72 -16.13
N THR A 122 -20.18 7.06 -15.58
CA THR A 122 -20.03 5.72 -14.98
C THR A 122 -21.06 4.75 -15.56
N HIS A 123 -21.04 4.61 -16.89
CA HIS A 123 -22.02 3.79 -17.60
C HIS A 123 -21.93 2.31 -17.21
N PHE A 124 -20.71 1.77 -17.09
CA PHE A 124 -20.51 0.38 -16.70
C PHE A 124 -20.94 0.14 -15.25
N LEU A 125 -20.57 1.03 -14.32
CA LEU A 125 -21.03 0.94 -12.94
C LEU A 125 -22.57 1.00 -12.83
N ALA A 126 -23.22 1.84 -13.65
CA ALA A 126 -24.68 1.90 -13.73
C ALA A 126 -25.31 0.65 -14.36
N GLU A 127 -24.61 -0.04 -15.27
CA GLU A 127 -25.01 -1.37 -15.76
C GLU A 127 -24.97 -2.39 -14.62
N LEU A 128 -23.87 -2.44 -13.86
CA LEU A 128 -23.71 -3.33 -12.70
C LEU A 128 -24.80 -3.08 -11.63
N ALA A 129 -25.13 -1.81 -11.38
CA ALA A 129 -26.14 -1.41 -10.41
C ALA A 129 -27.56 -1.92 -10.74
N ARG A 130 -27.87 -2.26 -12.01
CA ARG A 130 -29.20 -2.78 -12.40
C ARG A 130 -29.45 -4.21 -11.91
N ASP A 131 -28.39 -4.99 -11.76
CA ASP A 131 -28.43 -6.39 -11.33
C ASP A 131 -27.73 -6.62 -9.97
N GLY A 132 -27.15 -5.56 -9.42
CA GLY A 132 -26.46 -5.51 -8.12
C GLY A 132 -27.23 -4.74 -7.05
N TRP A 133 -26.56 -4.48 -5.93
CA TRP A 133 -27.11 -3.69 -4.83
C TRP A 133 -26.45 -2.32 -4.78
N VAL A 134 -27.26 -1.27 -4.76
CA VAL A 134 -26.78 0.12 -4.64
C VAL A 134 -26.84 0.56 -3.18
N VAL A 135 -25.76 1.15 -2.66
CA VAL A 135 -25.79 1.80 -1.35
C VAL A 135 -26.32 3.21 -1.53
N GLU A 136 -27.48 3.51 -0.96
CA GLU A 136 -28.15 4.80 -1.17
C GLU A 136 -27.32 5.97 -0.62
N HIS A 137 -26.71 5.76 0.54
CA HIS A 137 -26.05 6.77 1.35
C HIS A 137 -24.74 6.24 1.96
N GLN A 138 -23.65 6.25 1.19
CA GLN A 138 -22.32 5.81 1.62
C GLN A 138 -21.43 7.02 1.97
N TYR A 139 -20.74 6.98 3.11
CA TYR A 139 -19.91 8.09 3.59
C TYR A 139 -18.48 7.70 3.93
N SER A 140 -17.55 8.58 3.56
CA SER A 140 -16.17 8.59 4.05
C SER A 140 -16.10 9.15 5.47
N VAL A 141 -15.15 8.68 6.27
CA VAL A 141 -14.88 9.22 7.62
C VAL A 141 -14.02 10.48 7.54
N VAL A 142 -12.95 10.41 6.76
CA VAL A 142 -12.04 11.51 6.47
C VAL A 142 -11.90 11.52 4.96
N PRO A 143 -12.28 12.61 4.26
CA PRO A 143 -12.24 12.67 2.81
C PRO A 143 -10.79 12.84 2.33
N HIS A 144 -9.98 11.79 2.51
CA HIS A 144 -8.57 11.70 2.14
C HIS A 144 -8.20 10.21 1.99
N THR A 145 -7.66 9.81 0.83
CA THR A 145 -7.42 8.41 0.42
C THR A 145 -6.74 7.56 1.49
N THR A 146 -5.68 8.06 2.12
CA THR A 146 -4.89 7.30 3.11
C THR A 146 -5.71 6.96 4.36
N LYS A 147 -6.56 7.89 4.81
CA LYS A 147 -7.40 7.73 6.00
C LYS A 147 -8.65 6.92 5.68
N ALA A 148 -9.21 7.10 4.48
CA ALA A 148 -10.28 6.29 3.94
C ALA A 148 -9.87 4.81 3.83
N LEU A 149 -8.64 4.51 3.36
CA LEU A 149 -8.12 3.15 3.23
C LEU A 149 -8.21 2.39 4.56
N VAL A 150 -7.74 3.01 5.65
CA VAL A 150 -7.81 2.44 7.00
C VAL A 150 -9.27 2.14 7.38
N SER A 151 -10.19 3.07 7.14
CA SER A 151 -11.61 2.86 7.44
C SER A 151 -12.21 1.70 6.65
N VAL A 152 -11.89 1.63 5.36
CA VAL A 152 -12.38 0.62 4.41
C VAL A 152 -11.86 -0.77 4.75
N VAL A 153 -10.55 -0.94 4.96
CA VAL A 153 -9.97 -2.27 5.16
C VAL A 153 -9.86 -2.68 6.62
N CYS A 154 -9.88 -1.76 7.58
CA CYS A 154 -9.81 -2.09 9.00
C CYS A 154 -11.14 -1.97 9.73
N GLY A 155 -12.11 -1.21 9.20
CA GLY A 155 -13.42 -1.04 9.81
C GLY A 155 -13.33 -0.27 11.14
N ILE A 156 -12.40 0.68 11.23
CA ILE A 156 -12.15 1.55 12.37
C ILE A 156 -12.01 3.00 11.92
N TYR A 157 -12.18 3.95 12.84
CA TYR A 157 -11.76 5.32 12.60
C TYR A 157 -10.23 5.36 12.42
N PRO A 158 -9.71 6.09 11.42
CA PRO A 158 -8.29 6.34 11.29
C PRO A 158 -7.85 7.36 12.35
N TYR A 159 -6.54 7.56 12.52
CA TYR A 159 -6.01 8.67 13.30
C TYR A 159 -6.44 9.98 12.63
N LEU A 160 -7.06 10.90 13.37
CA LEU A 160 -7.78 12.04 12.78
C LEU A 160 -6.92 13.30 12.59
N ASP A 161 -5.64 13.21 12.90
CA ASP A 161 -4.67 14.26 12.57
C ASP A 161 -3.95 13.94 11.24
N THR A 162 -3.23 14.96 10.73
CA THR A 162 -2.53 14.94 9.44
C THR A 162 -1.36 13.97 9.38
N GLU A 163 -0.83 13.52 10.51
CA GLU A 163 0.23 12.53 10.50
C GLU A 163 -0.35 11.17 10.07
N PRO A 164 0.26 10.47 9.09
CA PRO A 164 -0.16 9.14 8.68
C PRO A 164 0.37 8.10 9.69
N LEU A 165 -0.01 8.26 10.97
CA LEU A 165 0.48 7.49 12.08
C LEU A 165 0.30 5.98 11.86
N GLU A 166 -0.73 5.58 11.10
CA GLU A 166 -1.06 4.20 10.70
C GLU A 166 0.02 3.52 9.85
N THR A 167 0.98 4.28 9.32
CA THR A 167 2.18 3.76 8.68
C THR A 167 3.20 3.23 9.69
N THR A 168 3.07 3.59 10.97
CA THR A 168 3.91 3.05 12.06
C THR A 168 3.59 1.57 12.26
N PRO A 169 4.59 0.67 12.24
CA PRO A 169 4.37 -0.74 12.50
C PRO A 169 3.60 -0.99 13.80
N ASP A 170 2.69 -1.97 13.79
CA ASP A 170 1.88 -2.42 14.94
C ASP A 170 0.96 -1.38 15.60
N ILE A 171 0.85 -0.17 15.04
CA ILE A 171 0.06 0.93 15.62
C ILE A 171 -1.45 0.77 15.45
N LEU A 172 -1.88 -0.07 14.49
CA LEU A 172 -3.29 -0.28 14.23
C LEU A 172 -3.92 -0.99 15.44
N PRO A 173 -4.95 -0.41 16.08
CA PRO A 173 -5.46 -0.89 17.36
C PRO A 173 -6.18 -2.25 17.27
N ARG A 174 -6.36 -2.79 16.05
CA ARG A 174 -6.94 -4.10 15.81
C ARG A 174 -6.58 -4.66 14.43
N ARG A 175 -6.80 -5.96 14.26
CA ARG A 175 -6.62 -6.67 13.00
C ARG A 175 -7.59 -6.16 11.93
N CYS A 176 -7.05 -5.90 10.74
CA CYS A 176 -7.82 -5.47 9.58
C CYS A 176 -8.31 -6.65 8.74
N LEU A 177 -9.22 -6.39 7.80
CA LEU A 177 -9.85 -7.36 6.91
C LEU A 177 -8.86 -8.30 6.20
N PRO A 178 -7.73 -7.84 5.63
CA PRO A 178 -6.78 -8.76 4.98
C PRO A 178 -6.23 -9.79 5.97
N HIS A 179 -5.77 -9.35 7.14
CA HIS A 179 -5.29 -10.25 8.20
C HIS A 179 -6.39 -11.22 8.70
N LEU A 180 -7.62 -10.72 8.86
CA LEU A 180 -8.76 -11.52 9.29
C LEU A 180 -9.11 -12.63 8.28
N LEU A 181 -9.23 -12.28 6.99
CA LEU A 181 -9.52 -13.24 5.93
C LEU A 181 -8.39 -14.26 5.74
N ARG A 182 -7.14 -13.81 5.86
CA ARG A 182 -5.97 -14.68 5.83
C ARG A 182 -6.00 -15.74 6.92
N SER A 183 -6.38 -15.35 8.14
CA SER A 183 -6.56 -16.28 9.26
C SER A 183 -7.65 -17.32 8.97
N ALA A 184 -8.57 -17.00 8.06
CA ALA A 184 -9.58 -17.92 7.55
C ALA A 184 -9.15 -18.69 6.28
N GLY A 185 -7.92 -18.55 5.79
CA GLY A 185 -7.37 -19.27 4.64
C GLY A 185 -7.55 -18.57 3.29
N TYR A 186 -7.84 -17.26 3.27
CA TYR A 186 -7.86 -16.47 2.05
C TYR A 186 -6.45 -16.02 1.64
N ARG A 187 -6.25 -15.79 0.33
CA ARG A 187 -5.12 -15.01 -0.19
C ARG A 187 -5.51 -13.55 -0.34
N THR A 188 -4.61 -12.63 -0.01
CA THR A 188 -4.94 -11.19 -0.01
C THR A 188 -3.96 -10.39 -0.86
N GLY A 189 -4.48 -9.60 -1.80
CA GLY A 189 -3.69 -8.82 -2.76
C GLY A 189 -4.16 -7.37 -2.82
N PHE A 190 -3.24 -6.42 -2.79
CA PHE A 190 -3.47 -4.99 -2.95
C PHE A 190 -2.71 -4.46 -4.17
N PHE A 191 -3.40 -3.78 -5.07
CA PHE A 191 -2.86 -3.22 -6.31
C PHE A 191 -3.22 -1.73 -6.42
N ALA A 192 -2.22 -0.90 -6.70
CA ALA A 192 -2.43 0.53 -6.95
C ALA A 192 -1.41 1.05 -7.97
N PRO A 193 -1.77 1.95 -8.91
CA PRO A 193 -0.89 2.44 -9.96
C PRO A 193 -0.05 3.64 -9.47
N VAL A 194 0.18 3.73 -8.16
CA VAL A 194 0.87 4.84 -7.48
C VAL A 194 2.24 4.36 -7.00
N ALA A 195 3.22 5.27 -6.95
CA ALA A 195 4.46 5.05 -6.22
C ALA A 195 4.19 4.93 -4.71
N ASN A 196 5.23 4.71 -3.90
CA ASN A 196 5.12 4.57 -2.44
C ASN A 196 4.84 5.90 -1.70
N PHE A 197 3.88 6.69 -2.19
CA PHE A 197 3.40 7.95 -1.61
C PHE A 197 2.78 7.70 -0.22
N GLU A 198 3.04 8.59 0.74
CA GLU A 198 2.62 8.46 2.16
C GLU A 198 2.90 7.08 2.78
N HIS A 199 4.04 6.48 2.41
CA HIS A 199 4.43 5.15 2.88
C HIS A 199 3.34 4.08 2.63
N ARG A 200 2.59 4.18 1.52
CA ARG A 200 1.49 3.27 1.15
C ARG A 200 1.84 1.79 1.31
N ASN A 201 3.05 1.38 0.94
CA ASN A 201 3.51 0.00 1.08
C ASN A 201 3.49 -0.43 2.55
N GLN A 202 4.08 0.38 3.44
CA GLN A 202 4.11 0.09 4.87
C GLN A 202 2.69 0.12 5.47
N LEU A 203 1.86 1.09 5.09
CA LEU A 203 0.47 1.14 5.54
C LEU A 203 -0.27 -0.15 5.19
N MET A 204 -0.23 -0.57 3.93
CA MET A 204 -0.91 -1.79 3.49
C MET A 204 -0.30 -3.05 4.13
N ALA A 205 1.01 -3.06 4.39
CA ALA A 205 1.65 -4.13 5.14
C ALA A 205 1.10 -4.22 6.57
N ASN A 206 0.92 -3.08 7.26
CA ASN A 206 0.35 -3.04 8.61
C ASN A 206 -1.09 -3.58 8.66
N THR A 207 -1.86 -3.46 7.56
CA THR A 207 -3.22 -4.03 7.48
C THR A 207 -3.25 -5.55 7.25
N GLY A 208 -2.12 -6.16 6.88
CA GLY A 208 -1.93 -7.60 6.75
C GLY A 208 -2.17 -8.21 5.36
N PHE A 209 -1.99 -7.45 4.28
CA PHE A 209 -2.02 -8.01 2.91
C PHE A 209 -0.82 -8.94 2.65
N ASP A 210 -1.05 -10.08 1.97
CA ASP A 210 0.02 -11.03 1.58
C ASP A 210 0.84 -10.49 0.41
N THR A 211 0.20 -9.78 -0.50
CA THR A 211 0.80 -9.25 -1.73
C THR A 211 0.41 -7.81 -1.89
N ILE A 212 1.41 -6.95 -1.98
CA ILE A 212 1.25 -5.53 -2.27
C ILE A 212 2.02 -5.27 -3.57
N ARG A 213 1.35 -4.65 -4.53
CA ARG A 213 1.91 -4.27 -5.83
C ARG A 213 1.57 -2.81 -6.08
N LEU A 214 2.59 -1.97 -5.90
CA LEU A 214 2.54 -0.57 -6.25
C LEU A 214 3.17 -0.37 -7.62
N LEU A 215 3.22 0.88 -8.11
CA LEU A 215 3.76 1.19 -9.43
C LEU A 215 5.18 0.65 -9.67
N ASP A 216 6.02 0.65 -8.64
CA ASP A 216 7.41 0.16 -8.69
C ASP A 216 7.51 -1.33 -9.07
N ASP A 217 6.44 -2.10 -8.87
CA ASP A 217 6.35 -3.53 -9.19
C ASP A 217 5.60 -3.80 -10.52
N MET A 218 5.26 -2.79 -11.30
CA MET A 218 4.42 -2.92 -12.51
C MET A 218 5.18 -2.70 -13.82
N PRO A 219 4.76 -3.35 -14.92
CA PRO A 219 5.31 -3.09 -16.24
C PRO A 219 4.82 -1.73 -16.75
N VAL A 220 5.67 -0.71 -16.66
CA VAL A 220 5.30 0.68 -16.98
C VAL A 220 5.39 0.99 -18.48
N GLU A 221 6.02 0.12 -19.27
CA GLU A 221 6.18 0.31 -20.71
C GLU A 221 4.82 0.32 -21.41
N GLY A 222 4.56 1.38 -22.19
CA GLY A 222 3.31 1.56 -22.92
C GLY A 222 2.17 2.19 -22.11
N PHE A 223 2.43 2.60 -20.86
CA PHE A 223 1.46 3.29 -20.00
C PHE A 223 1.90 4.74 -19.69
N GLU A 224 0.97 5.68 -19.82
CA GLU A 224 1.22 7.12 -19.69
C GLU A 224 1.32 7.57 -18.20
N GLU A 225 2.14 8.59 -17.94
CA GLU A 225 2.17 9.30 -16.65
C GLU A 225 1.02 10.30 -16.61
N THR A 226 -0.05 9.93 -15.92
CA THR A 226 -1.27 10.73 -15.79
C THR A 226 -1.39 11.42 -14.43
N ASN A 227 -0.45 11.15 -13.52
CA ASN A 227 -0.40 11.80 -12.23
C ASN A 227 1.07 12.04 -11.80
N TYR A 228 1.33 13.03 -10.95
CA TYR A 228 2.67 13.39 -10.49
C TYR A 228 3.33 12.32 -9.59
N PHE A 229 2.58 11.30 -9.17
CA PHE A 229 3.07 10.16 -8.38
C PHE A 229 2.57 8.80 -8.87
N GLY A 230 2.05 8.72 -10.11
CA GLY A 230 1.52 7.45 -10.62
C GLY A 230 1.29 7.42 -12.13
N ARG A 231 0.74 6.31 -12.62
CA ARG A 231 0.39 6.08 -14.04
C ARG A 231 -1.08 5.72 -14.20
N GLU A 232 -1.51 5.60 -15.44
CA GLU A 232 -2.86 5.13 -15.76
C GLU A 232 -3.18 3.77 -15.15
N GLU A 233 -4.42 3.58 -14.68
CA GLU A 233 -4.84 2.40 -13.90
C GLU A 233 -4.76 1.08 -14.66
N ARG A 234 -4.84 1.11 -15.99
CA ARG A 234 -4.70 -0.09 -16.84
C ARG A 234 -3.35 -0.79 -16.67
N VAL A 235 -2.33 -0.10 -16.15
CA VAL A 235 -1.05 -0.70 -15.76
C VAL A 235 -1.22 -1.86 -14.76
N MET A 236 -2.29 -1.82 -13.94
CA MET A 236 -2.59 -2.86 -12.94
C MET A 236 -3.27 -4.10 -13.53
N LEU A 237 -3.89 -4.00 -14.71
CA LEU A 237 -4.82 -5.01 -15.21
C LEU A 237 -4.16 -6.37 -15.34
N GLN A 238 -3.08 -6.47 -16.13
CA GLN A 238 -2.42 -7.75 -16.34
C GLN A 238 -1.74 -8.29 -15.06
N PRO A 239 -0.97 -7.49 -14.28
CA PRO A 239 -0.37 -7.96 -13.03
C PRO A 239 -1.38 -8.50 -12.00
N SER A 240 -2.54 -7.86 -11.89
CA SER A 240 -3.59 -8.30 -10.95
C SER A 240 -4.28 -9.58 -11.42
N LEU A 241 -4.59 -9.73 -12.72
CA LEU A 241 -5.14 -10.97 -13.27
C LEU A 241 -4.14 -12.13 -13.19
N ASP A 242 -2.84 -11.88 -13.41
CA ASP A 242 -1.78 -12.88 -13.23
C ASP A 242 -1.70 -13.33 -11.76
N TRP A 243 -1.86 -12.40 -10.80
CA TRP A 243 -1.94 -12.74 -9.39
C TRP A 243 -3.17 -13.59 -9.07
N VAL A 244 -4.36 -13.23 -9.57
CA VAL A 244 -5.58 -14.03 -9.43
C VAL A 244 -5.37 -15.45 -9.96
N GLU A 245 -4.75 -15.60 -11.13
CA GLU A 245 -4.43 -16.92 -11.71
C GLU A 245 -3.45 -17.71 -10.83
N SER A 246 -2.49 -17.03 -10.19
CA SER A 246 -1.51 -17.64 -9.30
C SER A 246 -2.13 -18.20 -8.01
N VAL A 247 -3.26 -17.64 -7.57
CA VAL A 247 -4.00 -18.07 -6.36
C VAL A 247 -5.26 -18.86 -6.68
N ARG A 248 -5.51 -19.17 -7.97
CA ARG A 248 -6.68 -19.93 -8.42
C ARG A 248 -6.87 -21.21 -7.60
N GLY A 249 -8.10 -21.46 -7.18
CA GLY A 249 -8.47 -22.61 -6.34
C GLY A 249 -8.41 -22.34 -4.83
N GLN A 250 -7.96 -21.15 -4.42
CA GLN A 250 -8.10 -20.63 -3.05
C GLN A 250 -9.03 -19.43 -3.06
N PRO A 251 -9.83 -19.19 -2.00
CA PRO A 251 -10.59 -17.97 -1.90
C PRO A 251 -9.64 -16.78 -1.72
N PHE A 252 -9.96 -15.63 -2.28
CA PHE A 252 -9.10 -14.46 -2.20
C PHE A 252 -9.85 -13.16 -1.96
N LEU A 253 -9.13 -12.19 -1.39
CA LEU A 253 -9.45 -10.77 -1.42
C LEU A 253 -8.48 -10.09 -2.38
N LEU A 254 -8.99 -9.51 -3.46
CA LEU A 254 -8.25 -8.60 -4.33
C LEU A 254 -8.75 -7.18 -4.07
N THR A 255 -7.84 -6.26 -3.76
CA THR A 255 -8.17 -4.85 -3.55
C THR A 255 -7.46 -3.99 -4.58
N TYR A 256 -8.22 -3.17 -5.29
CA TYR A 256 -7.70 -2.12 -6.18
C TYR A 256 -7.87 -0.76 -5.50
N LEU A 257 -6.84 0.08 -5.55
CA LEU A 257 -6.96 1.52 -5.39
C LEU A 257 -6.71 2.15 -6.77
N THR A 258 -7.71 2.88 -7.27
CA THR A 258 -7.62 3.61 -8.54
C THR A 258 -6.90 4.96 -8.29
N LEU A 259 -6.60 5.76 -9.33
CA LEU A 259 -5.79 6.98 -9.20
C LEU A 259 -6.28 8.14 -10.08
N MET A 260 -6.89 7.87 -11.23
CA MET A 260 -7.01 8.88 -12.29
C MET A 260 -7.84 10.11 -11.87
N SER A 261 -8.84 9.87 -11.03
CA SER A 261 -9.71 10.89 -10.45
C SER A 261 -9.10 11.62 -9.26
N HIS A 262 -7.85 11.34 -8.88
CA HIS A 262 -7.04 12.21 -8.02
C HIS A 262 -6.55 13.42 -8.84
N HIS A 263 -6.44 14.57 -8.19
CA HIS A 263 -5.88 15.77 -8.83
C HIS A 263 -4.48 15.49 -9.40
N ASN A 264 -4.13 15.92 -10.62
CA ASN A 264 -4.79 16.95 -11.45
C ASN A 264 -5.76 16.41 -12.52
N TYR A 265 -6.27 15.18 -12.40
CA TYR A 265 -7.32 14.62 -13.27
C TYR A 265 -6.93 14.45 -14.75
N VAL A 266 -5.68 14.09 -15.02
CA VAL A 266 -5.19 13.92 -16.39
C VAL A 266 -5.54 12.52 -16.86
N VAL A 267 -6.03 12.38 -18.09
CA VAL A 267 -6.24 11.09 -18.77
C VAL A 267 -5.14 10.89 -19.82
N PRO A 268 -4.87 9.65 -20.28
CA PRO A 268 -3.91 9.40 -21.35
C PRO A 268 -4.22 10.25 -22.59
N GLN A 269 -3.20 10.75 -23.29
CA GLN A 269 -3.36 11.62 -24.45
C GLN A 269 -4.15 10.94 -25.59
N SER A 270 -4.03 9.62 -25.67
CA SER A 270 -4.76 8.79 -26.63
C SER A 270 -6.24 8.59 -26.27
N TYR A 271 -6.66 8.92 -25.04
CA TYR A 271 -8.02 8.71 -24.57
C TYR A 271 -9.00 9.76 -25.12
N PRO A 272 -10.17 9.37 -25.65
CA PRO A 272 -11.15 10.32 -26.18
C PRO A 272 -11.69 11.30 -25.13
N TYR A 273 -11.34 12.58 -25.27
CA TYR A 273 -11.79 13.61 -24.37
C TYR A 273 -13.24 14.04 -24.66
N THR A 274 -14.08 13.98 -23.64
CA THR A 274 -15.50 14.37 -23.68
C THR A 274 -15.69 15.80 -23.17
N MET A 275 -16.35 16.63 -23.98
CA MET A 275 -16.68 18.01 -23.62
C MET A 275 -17.96 18.07 -22.76
N TYR A 276 -17.84 17.77 -21.46
CA TYR A 276 -18.96 17.89 -20.52
C TYR A 276 -19.43 19.36 -20.38
N PRO A 277 -20.74 19.59 -20.14
CA PRO A 277 -21.35 20.93 -20.08
C PRO A 277 -21.07 21.64 -18.74
N THR A 278 -19.79 21.86 -18.44
CA THR A 278 -19.32 22.68 -17.33
C THR A 278 -18.31 23.69 -17.83
N GLU A 279 -18.31 24.89 -17.26
CA GLU A 279 -17.31 25.93 -17.53
C GLU A 279 -16.03 25.72 -16.71
N ASP A 280 -16.08 24.87 -15.68
CA ASP A 280 -14.95 24.53 -14.83
C ASP A 280 -14.08 23.46 -15.48
N LEU A 281 -12.84 23.82 -15.81
CA LEU A 281 -11.91 22.90 -16.48
C LEU A 281 -11.50 21.73 -15.60
N ASP A 282 -11.30 21.94 -14.30
CA ASP A 282 -10.91 20.85 -13.39
C ASP A 282 -12.05 19.85 -13.26
N GLN A 283 -13.28 20.35 -13.13
CA GLN A 283 -14.46 19.50 -13.09
C GLN A 283 -14.60 18.70 -14.39
N ARG A 284 -14.37 19.31 -15.55
CA ARG A 284 -14.43 18.61 -16.83
C ARG A 284 -13.36 17.52 -16.94
N ASN A 285 -12.14 17.80 -16.50
CA ASN A 285 -11.05 16.83 -16.48
C ASN A 285 -11.35 15.66 -15.53
N TYR A 286 -11.82 15.96 -14.33
CA TYR A 286 -12.28 14.97 -13.36
C TYR A 286 -13.36 14.05 -13.92
N LEU A 287 -14.39 14.58 -14.59
CA LEU A 287 -15.44 13.75 -15.20
C LEU A 287 -14.87 12.80 -16.28
N ASN A 288 -13.88 13.25 -17.05
CA ASN A 288 -13.18 12.38 -18.00
C ASN A 288 -12.32 11.31 -17.30
N ALA A 289 -11.68 11.64 -16.19
CA ALA A 289 -10.93 10.69 -15.38
C ALA A 289 -11.83 9.61 -14.77
N VAL A 290 -12.97 10.00 -14.18
CA VAL A 290 -14.00 9.07 -13.69
C VAL A 290 -14.48 8.13 -14.80
N LYS A 291 -14.70 8.67 -16.00
CA LYS A 291 -15.08 7.87 -17.18
C LYS A 291 -14.01 6.86 -17.58
N TYR A 292 -12.75 7.27 -17.59
CA TYR A 292 -11.64 6.36 -17.86
C TYR A 292 -11.58 5.22 -16.82
N THR A 293 -11.73 5.54 -15.53
CA THR A 293 -11.72 4.52 -14.47
C THR A 293 -12.91 3.57 -14.58
N ASP A 294 -14.10 4.04 -14.97
CA ASP A 294 -15.27 3.17 -15.25
C ASP A 294 -14.99 2.17 -16.40
N GLU A 295 -14.24 2.57 -17.43
CA GLU A 295 -13.78 1.67 -18.48
C GLU A 295 -12.73 0.67 -17.97
N PHE A 296 -11.81 1.08 -17.09
CA PHE A 296 -10.90 0.15 -16.43
C PHE A 296 -11.67 -0.91 -15.61
N LEU A 297 -12.75 -0.53 -14.92
CA LEU A 297 -13.62 -1.50 -14.23
C LEU A 297 -14.22 -2.51 -15.22
N ARG A 298 -14.67 -2.05 -16.39
CA ARG A 298 -15.15 -2.94 -17.47
C ARG A 298 -14.07 -3.95 -17.88
N ASP A 299 -12.83 -3.49 -18.02
CA ASP A 299 -11.68 -4.35 -18.39
C ASP A 299 -11.37 -5.40 -17.30
N VAL A 300 -11.44 -5.03 -16.01
CA VAL A 300 -11.29 -5.95 -14.87
C VAL A 300 -12.38 -7.02 -14.91
N PHE A 301 -13.65 -6.64 -15.02
CA PHE A 301 -14.76 -7.58 -15.09
C PHE A 301 -14.66 -8.53 -16.28
N ALA A 302 -14.30 -8.02 -17.45
CA ALA A 302 -14.05 -8.83 -18.63
C ALA A 302 -12.88 -9.82 -18.40
N GLY A 303 -11.87 -9.44 -17.63
CA GLY A 303 -10.81 -10.34 -17.16
C GLY A 303 -11.35 -11.50 -16.33
N PHE A 304 -12.17 -11.22 -15.33
CA PHE A 304 -12.78 -12.23 -14.47
C PHE A 304 -13.77 -13.14 -15.22
N GLU A 305 -14.50 -12.59 -16.20
CA GLU A 305 -15.37 -13.36 -17.09
C GLU A 305 -14.55 -14.33 -17.95
N ARG A 306 -13.47 -13.87 -18.61
CA ARG A 306 -12.56 -14.73 -19.39
C ARG A 306 -11.91 -15.83 -18.54
N MET A 307 -11.65 -15.55 -17.27
CA MET A 307 -11.09 -16.51 -16.32
C MET A 307 -12.12 -17.51 -15.77
N GLY A 308 -13.40 -17.32 -16.05
CA GLY A 308 -14.51 -18.12 -15.52
C GLY A 308 -14.71 -17.95 -14.02
N LEU A 309 -14.31 -16.80 -13.44
CA LEU A 309 -14.37 -16.53 -12.01
C LEU A 309 -15.48 -15.55 -11.62
N LEU A 310 -16.12 -14.89 -12.60
CA LEU A 310 -17.12 -13.84 -12.35
C LEU A 310 -18.28 -14.33 -11.47
N GLU A 311 -18.80 -15.54 -11.69
CA GLU A 311 -19.95 -16.06 -10.94
C GLU A 311 -19.64 -16.31 -9.45
N ASP A 312 -18.41 -16.69 -9.11
CA ASP A 312 -17.98 -17.00 -7.74
C ASP A 312 -17.27 -15.82 -7.05
N THR A 313 -17.36 -14.61 -7.63
CA THR A 313 -16.68 -13.42 -7.14
C THR A 313 -17.68 -12.30 -6.83
N VAL A 314 -17.66 -11.79 -5.60
CA VAL A 314 -18.41 -10.59 -5.22
C VAL A 314 -17.53 -9.37 -5.43
N PHE A 315 -18.02 -8.44 -6.25
CA PHE A 315 -17.40 -7.14 -6.45
C PHE A 315 -18.04 -6.12 -5.52
N ILE A 316 -17.22 -5.36 -4.81
CA ILE A 316 -17.64 -4.23 -3.98
C ILE A 316 -16.89 -3.01 -4.52
N ILE A 317 -17.61 -2.11 -5.18
CA ILE A 317 -17.05 -0.87 -5.71
C ILE A 317 -17.51 0.25 -4.78
N VAL A 318 -16.57 1.00 -4.22
CA VAL A 318 -16.85 2.08 -3.27
C VAL A 318 -15.91 3.25 -3.51
N GLY A 319 -16.45 4.45 -3.55
CA GLY A 319 -15.64 5.67 -3.53
C GLY A 319 -15.05 5.90 -2.14
N ASP A 320 -13.78 6.29 -2.09
CA ASP A 320 -13.07 6.63 -0.86
C ASP A 320 -13.40 8.03 -0.33
N HIS A 321 -13.79 8.94 -1.21
CA HIS A 321 -14.41 10.22 -0.87
C HIS A 321 -15.05 10.84 -2.12
N GLY A 322 -15.64 12.01 -1.95
CA GLY A 322 -16.08 12.86 -3.05
C GLY A 322 -15.02 13.87 -3.47
N GLU A 323 -15.45 14.91 -4.18
CA GLU A 323 -14.60 15.96 -4.74
C GLU A 323 -15.41 17.25 -4.97
N ALA A 324 -14.87 18.40 -4.56
CA ALA A 324 -15.49 19.72 -4.72
C ALA A 324 -14.85 20.55 -5.85
N PHE A 325 -15.68 21.31 -6.55
CA PHE A 325 -15.33 22.14 -7.72
C PHE A 325 -15.82 23.58 -7.58
N GLY A 326 -15.90 24.11 -6.35
CA GLY A 326 -16.32 25.47 -6.06
C GLY A 326 -17.58 25.56 -5.18
N GLU A 327 -18.25 24.43 -4.96
CA GLU A 327 -19.29 24.33 -3.94
C GLU A 327 -18.78 24.84 -2.60
N HIS A 328 -19.63 25.62 -1.91
CA HIS A 328 -19.34 26.22 -0.60
C HIS A 328 -18.03 27.04 -0.56
N GLY A 329 -17.58 27.54 -1.72
CA GLY A 329 -16.34 28.30 -1.87
C GLY A 329 -15.08 27.47 -1.68
N ARG A 330 -15.18 26.13 -1.81
CA ARG A 330 -14.08 25.19 -1.61
C ARG A 330 -13.86 24.33 -2.86
N ARG A 331 -12.64 23.80 -2.99
CA ARG A 331 -12.23 22.88 -4.04
C ARG A 331 -11.44 21.74 -3.42
N GLN A 332 -11.32 20.63 -4.14
CA GLN A 332 -10.69 19.40 -3.66
C GLN A 332 -11.53 18.70 -2.56
N HIS A 333 -10.93 17.96 -1.62
CA HIS A 333 -11.65 17.09 -0.67
C HIS A 333 -11.26 17.28 0.81
N ASP A 334 -10.01 17.62 1.13
CA ASP A 334 -9.45 17.61 2.50
C ASP A 334 -10.22 18.42 3.57
N LEU A 335 -10.96 19.44 3.14
CA LEU A 335 -11.70 20.38 4.00
C LEU A 335 -13.21 20.38 3.72
N ILE A 336 -13.72 19.34 3.05
CA ILE A 336 -15.09 19.31 2.53
C ILE A 336 -15.96 18.37 3.37
N MET A 337 -16.68 18.95 4.34
CA MET A 337 -17.62 18.22 5.22
C MET A 337 -19.07 18.20 4.68
N TRP A 338 -19.27 18.69 3.47
CA TRP A 338 -20.55 18.67 2.76
C TRP A 338 -20.71 17.39 1.92
N GLU A 339 -21.90 17.16 1.37
CA GLU A 339 -22.24 15.94 0.63
C GLU A 339 -21.29 15.70 -0.55
N GLU A 340 -20.77 16.74 -1.19
CA GLU A 340 -19.82 16.58 -2.29
C GLU A 340 -18.45 16.08 -1.88
N GLY A 341 -18.05 16.18 -0.61
CA GLY A 341 -16.79 15.62 -0.11
C GLY A 341 -16.99 14.30 0.63
N LEU A 342 -18.08 14.19 1.41
CA LEU A 342 -18.29 13.03 2.29
C LEU A 342 -19.03 11.87 1.61
N ARG A 343 -20.05 12.14 0.78
CA ARG A 343 -20.89 11.09 0.19
C ARG A 343 -20.23 10.53 -1.07
N SER A 344 -19.98 9.23 -1.08
CA SER A 344 -19.40 8.53 -2.22
C SER A 344 -20.39 7.56 -2.85
N ALA A 345 -20.09 7.13 -4.08
CA ALA A 345 -20.84 6.07 -4.75
C ALA A 345 -20.44 4.70 -4.20
N ALA A 346 -21.40 3.77 -4.07
CA ALA A 346 -21.09 2.37 -3.79
C ALA A 346 -22.09 1.37 -4.39
N VAL A 347 -21.55 0.31 -4.98
CA VAL A 347 -22.29 -0.78 -5.63
C VAL A 347 -21.68 -2.13 -5.26
N LEU A 348 -22.52 -3.07 -4.87
CA LEU A 348 -22.15 -4.47 -4.69
C LEU A 348 -22.71 -5.26 -5.88
N TYR A 349 -21.87 -6.09 -6.51
CA TYR A 349 -22.27 -6.89 -7.66
C TYR A 349 -21.88 -8.35 -7.47
N ASN A 350 -22.91 -9.19 -7.45
CA ASN A 350 -22.90 -10.60 -7.86
C ASN A 350 -24.36 -11.08 -7.83
N PRO A 351 -25.08 -11.13 -8.97
CA PRO A 351 -26.51 -11.43 -8.96
C PRO A 351 -26.83 -12.83 -8.43
N ARG A 352 -25.91 -13.79 -8.59
CA ARG A 352 -26.03 -15.17 -8.10
C ARG A 352 -26.03 -15.25 -6.57
N HIS A 353 -25.19 -14.46 -5.91
CA HIS A 353 -25.00 -14.50 -4.46
C HIS A 353 -25.79 -13.43 -3.69
N LEU A 354 -26.17 -12.34 -4.34
CA LEU A 354 -26.99 -11.27 -3.74
C LEU A 354 -28.51 -11.48 -3.93
N GLY A 355 -28.92 -12.45 -4.74
CA GLY A 355 -30.35 -12.78 -4.91
C GLY A 355 -31.13 -11.79 -5.78
N GLY A 356 -30.44 -11.11 -6.69
CA GLY A 356 -31.01 -10.09 -7.59
C GLY A 356 -30.78 -8.65 -7.12
N PRO A 357 -31.36 -7.66 -7.83
CA PRO A 357 -31.09 -6.25 -7.56
C PRO A 357 -31.71 -5.74 -6.26
N GLY A 358 -31.05 -4.76 -5.65
CA GLY A 358 -31.46 -4.24 -4.34
C GLY A 358 -30.93 -2.82 -4.05
N VAL A 359 -31.48 -2.22 -3.01
CA VAL A 359 -31.02 -0.92 -2.48
C VAL A 359 -30.75 -1.06 -1.00
N ILE A 360 -29.51 -0.81 -0.61
CA ILE A 360 -29.08 -0.77 0.79
C ILE A 360 -29.42 0.63 1.32
N LYS A 361 -30.45 0.68 2.16
CA LYS A 361 -30.97 1.91 2.78
C LYS A 361 -30.22 2.30 4.05
N GLY A 362 -30.46 3.54 4.47
CA GLY A 362 -29.91 4.12 5.69
C GLY A 362 -28.48 4.62 5.51
N PHE A 363 -28.00 5.41 6.46
CA PHE A 363 -26.68 6.04 6.38
C PHE A 363 -25.57 5.02 6.69
N ARG A 364 -24.69 4.81 5.72
CA ARG A 364 -23.60 3.83 5.74
C ARG A 364 -22.25 4.54 5.74
N SER A 365 -21.24 3.87 6.27
CA SER A 365 -19.88 4.38 6.35
C SER A 365 -18.89 3.31 5.87
N HIS A 366 -17.66 3.68 5.54
CA HIS A 366 -16.60 2.70 5.25
C HIS A 366 -16.39 1.69 6.37
N LEU A 367 -16.71 2.06 7.62
CA LEU A 367 -16.67 1.16 8.77
C LEU A 367 -17.53 -0.11 8.59
N ASP A 368 -18.54 -0.03 7.72
CA ASP A 368 -19.49 -1.11 7.43
C ASP A 368 -18.91 -2.18 6.49
N LEU A 369 -17.80 -1.90 5.79
CA LEU A 369 -17.28 -2.78 4.74
C LEU A 369 -16.65 -4.05 5.30
N VAL A 370 -15.87 -3.96 6.38
CA VAL A 370 -15.26 -5.14 7.03
C VAL A 370 -16.30 -6.16 7.49
N PRO A 371 -17.34 -5.81 8.30
CA PRO A 371 -18.37 -6.78 8.66
C PRO A 371 -19.14 -7.31 7.45
N THR A 372 -19.35 -6.49 6.40
CA THR A 372 -20.02 -6.93 5.17
C THR A 372 -19.23 -8.00 4.43
N VAL A 373 -17.93 -7.78 4.23
CA VAL A 373 -17.07 -8.74 3.50
C VAL A 373 -16.98 -10.06 4.26
N LEU A 374 -16.87 -10.02 5.58
CA LEU A 374 -16.84 -11.23 6.39
C LEU A 374 -18.16 -12.01 6.28
N GLU A 375 -19.30 -11.33 6.34
CA GLU A 375 -20.61 -11.97 6.18
C GLU A 375 -20.80 -12.63 4.80
N LEU A 376 -20.35 -11.95 3.74
CA LEU A 376 -20.33 -12.47 2.36
C LEU A 376 -19.36 -13.65 2.18
N ALA A 377 -18.24 -13.64 2.91
CA ALA A 377 -17.24 -14.71 2.93
C ALA A 377 -17.69 -15.95 3.76
N GLY A 378 -18.89 -15.92 4.35
CA GLY A 378 -19.37 -17.00 5.21
C GLY A 378 -18.64 -17.06 6.55
N LEU A 379 -18.17 -15.92 7.05
CA LEU A 379 -17.50 -15.78 8.34
C LEU A 379 -18.37 -14.92 9.27
N GLU A 380 -18.35 -15.26 10.55
CA GLU A 380 -19.00 -14.46 11.59
C GLU A 380 -18.08 -14.30 12.80
N LEU A 381 -18.38 -13.28 13.60
CA LEU A 381 -17.62 -12.93 14.77
C LEU A 381 -17.98 -13.89 15.92
N ASP A 382 -16.97 -14.53 16.50
CA ASP A 382 -17.08 -15.35 17.71
C ASP A 382 -16.84 -14.51 18.97
N LYS A 383 -15.90 -13.56 18.89
CA LYS A 383 -15.59 -12.60 19.97
C LYS A 383 -15.23 -11.21 19.44
N GLY A 384 -15.56 -10.19 20.22
CA GLY A 384 -15.35 -8.77 19.92
C GLY A 384 -16.55 -8.13 19.24
N GLU A 385 -16.41 -6.88 18.81
CA GLU A 385 -17.45 -6.14 18.10
C GLU A 385 -16.87 -5.25 16.98
N PHE A 386 -17.68 -4.94 15.97
CA PHE A 386 -17.35 -3.98 14.92
C PHE A 386 -17.96 -2.61 15.23
N LEU A 387 -17.24 -1.53 14.91
CA LEU A 387 -17.81 -0.17 14.95
C LEU A 387 -18.93 0.00 13.89
N GLY A 388 -18.70 -0.55 12.71
CA GLY A 388 -19.67 -0.58 11.63
C GLY A 388 -20.64 -1.76 11.75
N ARG A 389 -21.64 -1.76 10.86
CA ARG A 389 -22.62 -2.84 10.71
C ARG A 389 -22.65 -3.27 9.26
N SER A 390 -22.77 -4.58 9.03
CA SER A 390 -22.85 -5.13 7.67
C SER A 390 -23.90 -4.39 6.82
N LEU A 391 -23.56 -4.10 5.57
CA LEU A 391 -24.44 -3.50 4.58
C LEU A 391 -25.64 -4.40 4.25
N LEU A 392 -25.55 -5.69 4.54
CA LEU A 392 -26.64 -6.65 4.38
C LEU A 392 -27.67 -6.58 5.54
N GLN A 393 -27.37 -5.81 6.59
CA GLN A 393 -28.20 -5.67 7.78
C GLN A 393 -28.84 -4.28 7.85
N ALA A 394 -30.01 -4.21 8.47
CA ALA A 394 -30.71 -2.95 8.71
C ALA A 394 -29.95 -2.09 9.72
N VAL A 395 -30.04 -0.77 9.55
CA VAL A 395 -29.54 0.23 10.50
C VAL A 395 -30.68 1.13 10.97
N PRO A 396 -30.61 1.69 12.19
CA PRO A 396 -31.57 2.68 12.67
C PRO A 396 -31.60 3.93 11.79
N GLU A 397 -32.76 4.58 11.69
CA GLU A 397 -32.91 5.83 10.94
C GLU A 397 -32.14 6.98 11.58
N ASP A 398 -31.98 6.97 12.91
CA ASP A 398 -31.26 7.93 13.73
C ASP A 398 -29.77 7.60 13.91
N ARG A 399 -29.23 6.69 13.08
CA ARG A 399 -27.82 6.29 13.16
C ARG A 399 -26.90 7.52 13.11
N GLN A 400 -25.98 7.58 14.07
CA GLN A 400 -24.93 8.59 14.12
C GLN A 400 -23.71 8.18 13.32
N LEU A 401 -23.14 9.11 12.54
CA LEU A 401 -21.82 8.99 11.92
C LEU A 401 -21.02 10.26 12.24
N PHE A 402 -19.69 10.11 12.32
CA PHE A 402 -18.75 11.18 12.61
C PHE A 402 -17.73 11.30 11.49
N PHE A 403 -17.29 12.53 11.26
CA PHE A 403 -16.43 12.92 10.16
C PHE A 403 -15.38 13.92 10.65
N SER A 404 -14.17 13.83 10.10
CA SER A 404 -13.11 14.81 10.35
C SER A 404 -12.55 15.31 9.03
N CYS A 405 -12.22 16.58 8.98
CA CYS A 405 -11.32 17.10 7.96
C CYS A 405 -9.92 16.49 8.12
N TRP A 406 -9.15 16.51 7.04
CA TRP A 406 -7.76 16.06 7.04
C TRP A 406 -6.89 16.90 7.98
N PHE A 407 -7.06 18.22 7.89
CA PHE A 407 -6.28 19.17 8.69
C PHE A 407 -6.81 19.28 10.12
N LYS A 408 -5.89 19.17 11.08
CA LYS A 408 -6.15 19.25 12.52
C LYS A 408 -6.90 20.54 12.85
N ARG A 409 -7.94 20.40 13.68
CA ARG A 409 -8.73 21.53 14.23
C ARG A 409 -9.29 22.50 13.18
N ARG A 410 -9.57 22.01 11.96
CA ARG A 410 -10.22 22.81 10.92
C ARG A 410 -11.72 22.63 10.90
N CYS A 411 -12.15 21.39 10.77
CA CYS A 411 -13.54 21.06 10.72
C CYS A 411 -13.80 19.60 11.12
N MET A 412 -14.97 19.39 11.71
CA MET A 412 -15.55 18.09 11.98
C MET A 412 -17.02 18.16 11.59
N ALA A 413 -17.60 17.01 11.30
CA ALA A 413 -19.04 16.92 11.19
C ALA A 413 -19.54 15.68 11.93
N MET A 414 -20.80 15.75 12.33
CA MET A 414 -21.55 14.56 12.69
C MET A 414 -22.90 14.61 12.01
N ARG A 415 -23.47 13.43 11.82
CA ARG A 415 -24.89 13.31 11.45
C ARG A 415 -25.64 12.52 12.50
N GLU A 416 -26.93 12.78 12.60
CA GLU A 416 -27.90 12.01 13.36
C GLU A 416 -29.13 11.83 12.46
N GLY A 417 -29.21 10.66 11.82
CA GLY A 417 -30.14 10.47 10.72
C GLY A 417 -29.91 11.50 9.59
N PRO A 418 -30.96 12.18 9.07
CA PRO A 418 -30.82 13.11 7.95
C PRO A 418 -30.17 14.45 8.33
N ILE A 419 -30.08 14.77 9.62
CA ILE A 419 -29.54 16.05 10.09
C ILE A 419 -28.02 15.95 10.23
N LYS A 420 -27.31 16.89 9.61
CA LYS A 420 -25.84 17.00 9.65
C LYS A 420 -25.44 18.31 10.32
N TYR A 421 -24.46 18.24 11.22
CA TYR A 421 -23.87 19.36 11.95
C TYR A 421 -22.41 19.47 11.53
N ILE A 422 -21.94 20.67 11.17
CA ILE A 422 -20.55 20.93 10.79
C ILE A 422 -19.95 21.96 11.75
N TYR A 423 -18.95 21.53 12.51
CA TYR A 423 -18.21 22.35 13.46
C TYR A 423 -16.88 22.80 12.86
N HIS A 424 -16.54 24.07 13.03
CA HIS A 424 -15.35 24.71 12.43
C HIS A 424 -14.35 25.20 13.48
N PHE A 425 -14.30 24.57 14.66
CA PHE A 425 -13.34 24.95 15.72
C PHE A 425 -13.35 26.44 16.09
N GLY A 426 -14.52 27.08 16.02
CA GLY A 426 -14.70 28.51 16.27
C GLY A 426 -14.23 29.45 15.14
N LEU A 427 -13.68 28.92 14.03
CA LEU A 427 -13.28 29.72 12.86
C LEU A 427 -14.49 30.36 12.16
N LYS A 428 -15.64 29.68 12.19
CA LYS A 428 -16.94 30.22 11.79
C LYS A 428 -18.07 29.55 12.60
N PRO A 429 -19.29 30.11 12.62
CA PRO A 429 -20.43 29.47 13.27
C PRO A 429 -20.68 28.05 12.76
N MET A 430 -21.24 27.19 13.62
CA MET A 430 -21.68 25.85 13.24
C MET A 430 -22.72 25.92 12.12
N GLU A 431 -22.68 24.95 11.22
CA GLU A 431 -23.65 24.80 10.14
C GLU A 431 -24.53 23.57 10.41
N VAL A 432 -25.81 23.65 10.02
CA VAL A 432 -26.77 22.55 10.19
C VAL A 432 -27.54 22.35 8.89
N TYR A 433 -27.64 21.12 8.42
CA TYR A 433 -28.32 20.77 7.17
C TYR A 433 -29.27 19.59 7.34
N ASP A 434 -30.42 19.62 6.66
CA ASP A 434 -31.31 18.47 6.51
C ASP A 434 -31.14 17.85 5.11
N THR A 435 -30.32 16.80 5.05
CA THR A 435 -29.95 16.12 3.80
C THR A 435 -31.11 15.38 3.13
N SER A 436 -32.26 15.21 3.81
CA SER A 436 -33.44 14.58 3.23
C SER A 436 -34.19 15.48 2.24
N VAL A 437 -34.07 16.80 2.41
CA VAL A 437 -34.70 17.81 1.55
C VAL A 437 -33.68 18.71 0.84
N ASP A 438 -32.45 18.77 1.34
CA ASP A 438 -31.33 19.53 0.80
C ASP A 438 -30.11 18.61 0.55
N PRO A 439 -30.12 17.82 -0.54
CA PRO A 439 -29.07 16.83 -0.81
C PRO A 439 -27.71 17.44 -1.21
N PHE A 440 -27.61 18.76 -1.27
CA PHE A 440 -26.38 19.51 -1.62
C PHE A 440 -25.93 20.46 -0.50
N ASP A 441 -26.55 20.39 0.69
CA ASP A 441 -26.24 21.24 1.85
C ASP A 441 -26.19 22.75 1.54
N THR A 442 -27.16 23.25 0.79
CA THR A 442 -27.23 24.66 0.39
C THR A 442 -27.98 25.56 1.38
N ASP A 443 -28.87 25.01 2.22
CA ASP A 443 -29.69 25.74 3.17
C ASP A 443 -29.23 25.51 4.61
N ASN A 444 -28.44 26.44 5.15
CA ASN A 444 -27.93 26.36 6.52
C ASN A 444 -29.02 26.71 7.55
N LEU A 445 -29.51 25.69 8.23
CA LEU A 445 -30.58 25.75 9.22
C LEU A 445 -30.13 26.22 10.61
N ALA A 446 -28.83 26.43 10.85
CA ALA A 446 -28.31 26.80 12.18
C ALA A 446 -28.96 28.08 12.75
N PHE A 447 -29.40 28.99 11.87
CA PHE A 447 -30.01 30.27 12.25
C PHE A 447 -31.53 30.34 12.05
N THR A 448 -32.08 29.46 11.21
CA THR A 448 -33.48 29.50 10.76
C THR A 448 -34.31 28.33 11.29
N GLY A 449 -33.67 27.23 11.67
CA GLY A 449 -34.27 26.02 12.22
C GLY A 449 -34.45 26.06 13.74
N PRO A 450 -34.99 24.98 14.34
CA PRO A 450 -35.26 24.89 15.79
C PRO A 450 -34.00 24.63 16.64
N TYR A 451 -32.81 24.90 16.11
CA TYR A 451 -31.53 24.54 16.72
C TYR A 451 -31.07 25.61 17.72
N GLN A 452 -31.39 25.40 18.99
CA GLN A 452 -30.97 26.29 20.08
C GLN A 452 -29.48 26.12 20.38
N SER A 453 -28.85 27.15 20.96
CA SER A 453 -27.41 27.13 21.28
C SER A 453 -27.02 25.92 22.15
N ALA A 454 -27.85 25.55 23.13
CA ALA A 454 -27.57 24.41 24.00
C ALA A 454 -27.46 23.07 23.25
N LEU A 455 -28.24 22.88 22.18
CA LEU A 455 -28.16 21.69 21.34
C LEU A 455 -26.89 21.73 20.47
N LEU A 456 -26.55 22.88 19.91
CA LEU A 456 -25.33 23.05 19.12
C LEU A 456 -24.07 22.83 19.99
N ASP A 457 -24.07 23.33 21.23
CA ASP A 457 -23.00 23.11 22.20
C ASP A 457 -22.86 21.61 22.55
N GLU A 458 -23.97 20.88 22.70
CA GLU A 458 -23.97 19.42 22.91
C GLU A 458 -23.33 18.68 21.71
N LYS A 459 -23.73 19.02 20.48
CA LYS A 459 -23.18 18.37 19.28
C LYS A 459 -21.70 18.72 19.06
N GLU A 460 -21.30 19.95 19.39
CA GLU A 460 -19.90 20.35 19.43
C GLU A 460 -19.08 19.49 20.41
N GLU A 461 -19.55 19.34 21.65
CA GLU A 461 -18.89 18.52 22.67
C GLU A 461 -18.78 17.05 22.24
N ALA A 462 -19.84 16.50 21.63
CA ALA A 462 -19.85 15.13 21.11
C ALA A 462 -18.78 14.91 20.02
N MET A 463 -18.71 15.80 19.02
CA MET A 463 -17.68 15.73 17.96
C MET A 463 -16.27 15.87 18.53
N GLN A 464 -16.05 16.82 19.44
CA GLN A 464 -14.74 16.99 20.08
C GLN A 464 -14.35 15.80 20.96
N ARG A 465 -15.29 15.21 21.70
CA ARG A 465 -15.05 14.00 22.49
C ARG A 465 -14.68 12.84 21.58
N TRP A 466 -15.45 12.60 20.51
CA TRP A 466 -15.14 11.58 19.52
C TRP A 466 -13.71 11.74 18.97
N ASN A 467 -13.35 12.96 18.53
CA ASN A 467 -12.02 13.21 17.97
C ASN A 467 -10.89 12.94 18.98
N ARG A 468 -11.02 13.44 20.21
CA ARG A 468 -10.03 13.18 21.28
C ARG A 468 -9.93 11.69 21.60
N VAL A 469 -11.05 10.97 21.69
CA VAL A 469 -11.06 9.53 21.99
C VAL A 469 -10.39 8.74 20.88
N VAL A 470 -10.64 9.05 19.61
CA VAL A 470 -9.98 8.37 18.49
C VAL A 470 -8.47 8.62 18.52
N ASN A 471 -8.03 9.87 18.63
CA ASN A 471 -6.60 10.20 18.63
C ASN A 471 -5.88 9.63 19.87
N GLN A 472 -6.47 9.79 21.06
CA GLN A 472 -5.89 9.28 22.30
C GLN A 472 -5.71 7.75 22.27
N GLN A 473 -6.58 7.00 21.60
CA GLN A 473 -6.41 5.55 21.45
C GLN A 473 -5.14 5.21 20.67
N TYR A 474 -4.87 5.91 19.56
CA TYR A 474 -3.63 5.73 18.80
C TYR A 474 -2.39 6.14 19.61
N GLU A 475 -2.47 7.24 20.37
CA GLU A 475 -1.38 7.68 21.25
C GLU A 475 -1.09 6.71 22.38
N GLU A 476 -2.14 6.17 23.04
CA GLU A 476 -1.99 5.13 24.06
C GLU A 476 -1.38 3.86 23.46
N TRP A 477 -1.80 3.46 22.27
CA TRP A 477 -1.20 2.32 21.56
C TRP A 477 0.26 2.58 21.24
N GLY A 478 0.58 3.72 20.65
CA GLY A 478 1.94 4.12 20.34
C GLY A 478 2.83 4.13 21.58
N SER A 479 2.30 4.62 22.70
CA SER A 479 3.00 4.60 23.99
C SER A 479 3.31 3.18 24.44
N ARG A 480 2.34 2.25 24.36
CA ARG A 480 2.54 0.81 24.65
C ARG A 480 3.57 0.17 23.72
N LEU A 481 3.64 0.59 22.45
CA LEU A 481 4.66 0.09 21.52
C LEU A 481 6.08 0.51 21.92
N THR A 482 6.21 1.66 22.59
CA THR A 482 7.51 2.17 23.07
C THR A 482 7.86 1.75 24.49
N GLU A 483 6.90 1.26 25.27
CA GLU A 483 7.11 0.81 26.64
C GLU A 483 8.02 -0.43 26.66
N GLY A 484 9.09 -0.37 27.45
CA GLY A 484 10.10 -1.43 27.52
C GLY A 484 11.08 -1.50 26.33
N VAL A 485 10.95 -0.60 25.34
CA VAL A 485 11.90 -0.53 24.21
C VAL A 485 13.24 0.03 24.65
N VAL A 486 13.28 1.06 25.51
CA VAL A 486 14.53 1.65 26.00
C VAL A 486 14.73 1.31 27.47
N SER A 487 15.93 0.88 27.84
CA SER A 487 16.28 0.51 29.21
C SER A 487 17.64 1.06 29.62
N ASP A 488 17.74 1.50 30.89
CA ASP A 488 19.00 1.89 31.53
C ASP A 488 19.85 0.68 31.95
N SER A 489 19.21 -0.46 32.17
CA SER A 489 19.87 -1.72 32.56
C SER A 489 19.73 -2.76 31.47
N GLU A 490 20.71 -3.68 31.39
CA GLU A 490 20.69 -4.76 30.40
C GLU A 490 19.42 -5.62 30.53
N PRO A 491 18.55 -5.65 29.51
CA PRO A 491 17.36 -6.50 29.51
C PRO A 491 17.73 -7.97 29.43
N GLU A 492 16.93 -8.85 30.04
CA GLU A 492 17.10 -10.30 29.90
C GLU A 492 16.90 -10.74 28.44
N VAL A 493 17.68 -11.72 28.00
CA VAL A 493 17.58 -12.36 26.69
C VAL A 493 18.03 -13.82 26.83
N ALA A 494 17.22 -14.76 26.36
CA ALA A 494 17.47 -16.18 26.59
C ALA A 494 18.66 -16.70 25.77
N ARG A 495 18.80 -16.24 24.52
CA ARG A 495 19.95 -16.58 23.67
C ARG A 495 20.88 -15.37 23.50
N ARG A 496 21.98 -15.39 24.26
CA ARG A 496 23.09 -14.44 24.14
C ARG A 496 23.95 -14.76 22.91
N LEU A 497 24.48 -13.73 22.26
CA LEU A 497 25.28 -13.86 21.03
C LEU A 497 26.49 -12.91 20.96
N GLU A 498 26.47 -11.81 21.73
CA GLU A 498 27.56 -10.83 21.84
C GLU A 498 28.22 -10.47 20.48
N ALA A 499 27.61 -9.53 19.76
CA ALA A 499 28.17 -9.01 18.52
C ALA A 499 28.40 -7.51 18.57
N ASP A 500 29.55 -7.06 18.08
CA ASP A 500 29.92 -5.66 17.90
C ASP A 500 29.81 -5.26 16.43
N PHE A 501 29.19 -4.11 16.19
CA PHE A 501 29.09 -3.49 14.88
C PHE A 501 29.82 -2.14 14.89
N ALA A 502 31.03 -2.16 14.32
CA ALA A 502 31.92 -1.01 14.17
C ALA A 502 32.21 -0.24 15.47
N GLY A 503 32.18 -0.89 16.64
CA GLY A 503 32.34 -0.24 17.94
C GLY A 503 31.20 0.70 18.34
N LYS A 504 30.06 0.66 17.62
CA LYS A 504 28.93 1.59 17.81
C LYS A 504 27.69 0.93 18.36
N ILE A 505 27.42 -0.32 17.97
CA ILE A 505 26.25 -1.07 18.42
C ILE A 505 26.72 -2.43 18.89
N ARG A 506 26.26 -2.83 20.07
CA ARG A 506 26.42 -4.19 20.60
C ARG A 506 25.09 -4.90 20.55
N LEU A 507 25.00 -6.04 19.87
CA LEU A 507 23.88 -6.98 19.97
C LEU A 507 24.18 -7.94 21.14
N VAL A 508 23.41 -7.82 22.20
CA VAL A 508 23.52 -8.65 23.41
C VAL A 508 23.01 -10.07 23.12
N GLY A 509 21.84 -10.18 22.49
CA GLY A 509 21.21 -11.45 22.18
C GLY A 509 19.95 -11.34 21.33
N CYS A 510 19.36 -12.49 21.01
CA CYS A 510 18.19 -12.61 20.15
C CYS A 510 17.35 -13.83 20.54
N ASP A 511 16.07 -13.63 20.87
CA ASP A 511 15.11 -14.69 21.15
C ASP A 511 14.16 -14.88 19.96
N VAL A 512 13.77 -16.14 19.66
CA VAL A 512 12.84 -16.45 18.57
C VAL A 512 11.74 -17.40 19.05
N THR A 513 10.48 -17.01 18.83
CA THR A 513 9.30 -17.73 19.29
C THR A 513 8.26 -17.89 18.17
N PRO A 514 7.79 -19.11 17.84
CA PRO A 514 8.33 -20.39 18.30
C PRO A 514 9.67 -20.73 17.59
N PRO A 515 10.54 -21.57 18.20
CA PRO A 515 11.80 -22.02 17.58
C PRO A 515 11.58 -22.98 16.39
N THR A 516 10.35 -23.45 16.19
CA THR A 516 9.91 -24.26 15.06
C THR A 516 8.56 -23.76 14.60
N VAL A 517 8.43 -23.49 13.31
CA VAL A 517 7.29 -22.82 12.69
C VAL A 517 6.92 -23.54 11.39
N ARG A 518 5.65 -23.51 10.96
CA ARG A 518 5.31 -23.96 9.61
C ARG A 518 5.46 -22.81 8.60
N ALA A 519 5.81 -23.11 7.36
CA ALA A 519 5.74 -22.12 6.29
C ALA A 519 4.31 -21.56 6.20
N GLY A 520 4.16 -20.24 6.16
CA GLY A 520 2.88 -19.54 6.20
C GLY A 520 2.38 -19.22 7.61
N GLU A 521 3.17 -19.49 8.66
CA GLU A 521 2.93 -19.03 10.03
C GLU A 521 3.96 -17.93 10.41
N ASP A 522 3.74 -17.28 11.55
CA ASP A 522 4.58 -16.18 12.04
C ASP A 522 5.62 -16.67 13.06
N ILE A 523 6.78 -16.01 13.09
CA ILE A 523 7.72 -16.05 14.22
C ILE A 523 7.87 -14.64 14.80
N GLN A 524 7.95 -14.54 16.12
CA GLN A 524 8.34 -13.33 16.81
C GLN A 524 9.83 -13.41 17.12
N VAL A 525 10.56 -12.36 16.74
CA VAL A 525 11.98 -12.20 17.03
C VAL A 525 12.14 -11.02 17.97
N ARG A 526 12.92 -11.22 19.03
CA ARG A 526 13.25 -10.18 20.01
C ARG A 526 14.76 -10.00 20.07
N TYR A 527 15.25 -8.84 19.67
CA TYR A 527 16.64 -8.44 19.77
C TYR A 527 16.86 -7.56 21.00
N VAL A 528 18.03 -7.70 21.63
CA VAL A 528 18.48 -6.79 22.67
C VAL A 528 19.80 -6.17 22.22
N PHE A 529 19.79 -4.86 22.01
CA PHE A 529 20.95 -4.08 21.63
C PHE A 529 21.39 -3.16 22.77
N GLN A 530 22.65 -2.74 22.71
CA GLN A 530 23.20 -1.64 23.47
C GLN A 530 23.84 -0.65 22.50
N ALA A 531 23.47 0.62 22.60
CA ALA A 531 24.13 1.68 21.87
C ALA A 531 25.46 2.01 22.55
N LEU A 532 26.58 1.88 21.85
CA LEU A 532 27.91 2.23 22.37
C LEU A 532 28.32 3.66 21.98
N ALA A 533 27.73 4.19 20.91
CA ALA A 533 27.92 5.54 20.42
C ALA A 533 26.66 6.05 19.70
N GLU A 534 26.57 7.36 19.50
CA GLU A 534 25.53 7.97 18.67
C GLU A 534 25.66 7.51 17.20
N MET A 535 24.50 7.35 16.54
CA MET A 535 24.42 6.85 15.18
C MET A 535 24.06 7.98 14.19
N PRO A 536 24.71 8.05 13.02
CA PRO A 536 24.26 8.93 11.94
C PRO A 536 22.86 8.55 11.46
N ALA A 537 22.05 9.54 11.07
CA ALA A 537 20.72 9.36 10.46
C ALA A 537 20.73 8.53 9.15
N SER A 538 21.90 8.36 8.54
CA SER A 538 22.09 7.44 7.41
C SER A 538 22.11 5.98 7.81
N THR A 539 22.21 5.62 9.08
CA THR A 539 22.34 4.21 9.47
C THR A 539 21.00 3.47 9.43
N ALA A 540 20.99 2.27 8.90
CA ALA A 540 19.84 1.37 8.93
C ALA A 540 20.20 -0.01 9.46
N PHE A 541 19.24 -0.60 10.17
CA PHE A 541 19.21 -2.01 10.55
C PHE A 541 18.62 -2.84 9.40
N PHE A 542 19.13 -4.05 9.21
CA PHE A 542 18.58 -5.00 8.24
C PHE A 542 18.53 -6.40 8.85
N VAL A 543 17.55 -7.19 8.40
CA VAL A 543 17.31 -8.56 8.83
C VAL A 543 17.10 -9.41 7.58
N HIS A 544 17.97 -10.39 7.38
CA HIS A 544 17.87 -11.33 6.28
C HIS A 544 17.46 -12.70 6.79
N PHE A 545 16.42 -13.27 6.20
CA PHE A 545 15.94 -14.61 6.48
C PHE A 545 16.16 -15.49 5.26
N THR A 546 16.97 -16.55 5.43
CA THR A 546 17.47 -17.33 4.30
C THR A 546 17.31 -18.81 4.55
N MET A 547 16.93 -19.59 3.54
CA MET A 547 16.92 -21.05 3.61
C MET A 547 17.55 -21.61 2.33
N PRO A 548 18.48 -22.58 2.42
CA PRO A 548 19.10 -23.15 1.23
C PRO A 548 18.07 -23.68 0.24
N GLY A 549 18.12 -23.19 -1.00
CA GLY A 549 17.19 -23.60 -2.07
C GLY A 549 15.87 -22.83 -2.11
N GLU A 550 15.61 -21.91 -1.17
CA GLU A 550 14.47 -20.99 -1.22
C GLU A 550 14.91 -19.57 -1.60
N LYS A 551 13.94 -18.77 -2.05
CA LYS A 551 14.17 -17.35 -2.34
C LYS A 551 14.53 -16.61 -1.04
N PHE A 552 15.59 -15.81 -1.14
CA PHE A 552 16.05 -14.90 -0.10
C PHE A 552 14.92 -13.93 0.32
N PHE A 553 14.75 -13.74 1.64
CA PHE A 553 13.70 -12.89 2.22
C PHE A 553 14.32 -11.81 3.09
N ASN A 554 13.91 -10.56 2.87
CA ASN A 554 14.28 -9.42 3.73
C ASN A 554 13.15 -9.16 4.73
N ALA A 555 13.53 -8.99 5.99
CA ALA A 555 12.66 -8.60 7.09
C ALA A 555 13.14 -7.26 7.71
N ASP A 556 13.72 -6.40 6.88
CA ASP A 556 14.29 -5.12 7.28
C ASP A 556 13.19 -4.22 7.84
N HIS A 557 13.48 -3.59 8.98
CA HIS A 557 12.58 -2.65 9.64
C HIS A 557 13.38 -1.64 10.46
N VAL A 558 12.69 -0.59 10.90
CA VAL A 558 13.24 0.36 11.86
C VAL A 558 13.04 -0.23 13.28
N PRO A 559 14.10 -0.30 14.11
CA PRO A 559 13.98 -0.90 15.45
C PRO A 559 12.97 -0.23 16.37
N GLY A 560 12.55 -0.97 17.39
CA GLY A 560 11.57 -0.52 18.38
C GLY A 560 10.19 -0.35 17.75
N ARG A 561 9.77 -1.34 16.94
CA ARG A 561 8.50 -1.36 16.20
C ARG A 561 8.32 -0.12 15.30
N GLY A 562 9.41 0.35 14.73
CA GLY A 562 9.44 1.52 13.85
C GLY A 562 9.53 2.88 14.54
N ALA A 563 9.37 2.95 15.87
CA ALA A 563 9.36 4.21 16.61
C ALA A 563 10.77 4.73 16.99
N TRP A 564 11.77 3.85 16.97
CA TRP A 564 13.13 4.11 17.46
C TRP A 564 14.20 3.93 16.37
N PRO A 565 14.21 4.83 15.35
CA PRO A 565 15.29 4.84 14.38
C PRO A 565 16.63 5.10 15.07
N LEU A 566 17.70 4.58 14.47
CA LEU A 566 19.00 4.43 15.13
C LEU A 566 19.61 5.78 15.54
N GLU A 567 19.30 6.88 14.85
CA GLU A 567 19.73 8.22 15.22
C GLU A 567 19.13 8.75 16.53
N LYS A 568 18.04 8.15 17.02
CA LYS A 568 17.49 8.45 18.35
C LYS A 568 18.19 7.68 19.47
N TRP A 569 19.13 6.79 19.15
CA TRP A 569 19.76 5.94 20.15
C TRP A 569 20.83 6.70 20.93
N GLU A 570 20.68 6.72 22.25
CA GLU A 570 21.58 7.37 23.18
C GLU A 570 22.67 6.38 23.63
N ALA A 571 23.92 6.81 23.55
CA ALA A 571 25.05 5.99 23.98
C ALA A 571 24.91 5.56 25.45
N GLY A 572 25.13 4.28 25.71
CA GLY A 572 25.02 3.63 27.02
C GLY A 572 23.66 2.97 27.30
N LYS A 573 22.60 3.33 26.57
CA LYS A 573 21.26 2.74 26.75
C LYS A 573 21.13 1.39 26.03
N TYR A 574 20.18 0.60 26.50
CA TYR A 574 19.75 -0.65 25.88
C TYR A 574 18.46 -0.45 25.10
N TYR A 575 18.35 -1.15 23.98
CA TYR A 575 17.20 -1.10 23.08
C TYR A 575 16.69 -2.52 22.84
N VAL A 576 15.42 -2.76 23.20
CA VAL A 576 14.70 -4.00 22.92
C VAL A 576 13.89 -3.79 21.65
N ASP A 577 14.13 -4.64 20.66
CA ASP A 577 13.45 -4.59 19.39
C ASP A 577 12.70 -5.91 19.17
N GLU A 578 11.39 -5.82 18.98
CA GLU A 578 10.53 -6.97 18.73
C GLU A 578 9.90 -6.85 17.35
N HIS A 579 10.00 -7.92 16.57
CA HIS A 579 9.55 -7.93 15.20
C HIS A 579 8.91 -9.28 14.85
N VAL A 580 7.76 -9.23 14.18
CA VAL A 580 7.09 -10.41 13.65
C VAL A 580 7.55 -10.66 12.22
N ILE A 581 8.20 -11.80 11.99
CA ILE A 581 8.59 -12.27 10.66
C ILE A 581 7.56 -13.30 10.20
N HIS A 582 6.85 -12.97 9.12
CA HIS A 582 5.98 -13.93 8.45
C HIS A 582 6.79 -14.89 7.58
N VAL A 583 6.77 -16.19 7.88
CA VAL A 583 7.54 -17.18 7.12
C VAL A 583 6.85 -17.45 5.78
N PRO A 584 7.51 -17.27 4.62
CA PRO A 584 6.85 -17.44 3.34
C PRO A 584 6.20 -18.83 3.18
N GLY A 585 4.89 -18.86 2.89
CA GLY A 585 4.11 -20.10 2.77
C GLY A 585 4.57 -21.06 1.66
N THR A 586 5.36 -20.58 0.71
CA THR A 586 5.93 -21.38 -0.39
C THR A 586 7.15 -22.20 0.01
N TRP A 587 7.73 -21.97 1.19
CA TRP A 587 8.94 -22.65 1.64
C TRP A 587 8.68 -24.14 1.89
N ARG A 588 9.55 -24.99 1.34
CA ARG A 588 9.41 -26.46 1.36
C ARG A 588 9.76 -27.10 2.70
N GLY A 589 10.13 -26.29 3.69
CA GLY A 589 10.62 -26.72 4.98
C GLY A 589 12.10 -27.08 4.98
N GLY A 590 12.77 -26.84 6.10
CA GLY A 590 14.21 -26.95 6.25
C GLY A 590 14.70 -26.14 7.45
N GLU A 591 16.01 -25.85 7.45
CA GLU A 591 16.63 -25.00 8.46
C GLU A 591 16.92 -23.63 7.86
N ALA A 592 16.19 -22.63 8.34
CA ALA A 592 16.36 -21.24 7.93
C ALA A 592 17.34 -20.52 8.87
N ARG A 593 18.17 -19.66 8.31
CA ARG A 593 19.14 -18.80 9.02
C ARG A 593 18.58 -17.39 9.09
N LEU A 594 18.56 -16.83 10.29
CA LEU A 594 18.27 -15.43 10.54
C LEU A 594 19.59 -14.68 10.72
N LEU A 595 19.82 -13.69 9.88
CA LEU A 595 21.05 -12.91 9.80
C LEU A 595 20.71 -11.44 10.00
N VAL A 596 21.50 -10.71 10.76
CA VAL A 596 21.29 -9.27 10.98
C VAL A 596 22.55 -8.46 10.74
N GLY A 597 22.38 -7.18 10.49
CA GLY A 597 23.47 -6.24 10.50
C GLY A 597 23.01 -4.81 10.30
N PHE A 598 23.99 -3.94 10.09
CA PHE A 598 23.76 -2.51 9.93
C PHE A 598 24.49 -2.00 8.70
N TRP A 599 23.94 -0.98 8.06
CA TRP A 599 24.60 -0.33 6.94
C TRP A 599 24.35 1.18 6.94
N ASP A 600 25.27 1.91 6.34
CA ASP A 600 25.16 3.34 6.15
C ASP A 600 24.61 3.63 4.75
N LYS A 601 23.42 4.24 4.68
CA LYS A 601 22.69 4.56 3.45
C LYS A 601 23.45 5.51 2.54
N ALA A 602 24.18 6.48 3.11
CA ALA A 602 24.88 7.52 2.37
C ALA A 602 26.10 6.95 1.62
N SER A 603 26.89 6.12 2.30
CA SER A 603 28.07 5.46 1.76
C SER A 603 27.78 4.13 1.09
N ARG A 604 26.58 3.57 1.30
CA ARG A 604 26.14 2.25 0.83
C ARG A 604 27.05 1.11 1.30
N LYS A 605 27.64 1.23 2.49
CA LYS A 605 28.52 0.23 3.09
C LYS A 605 27.91 -0.37 4.36
N ARG A 606 28.14 -1.67 4.57
CA ARG A 606 27.81 -2.33 5.84
C ARG A 606 28.79 -1.88 6.93
N LEU A 607 28.29 -1.83 8.15
CA LEU A 607 29.13 -1.63 9.33
C LEU A 607 29.86 -2.95 9.60
N SER A 608 31.17 -2.87 9.83
CA SER A 608 31.99 -4.06 10.09
C SER A 608 31.46 -4.81 11.31
N ALA A 609 31.20 -6.11 11.18
CA ALA A 609 30.65 -6.93 12.26
C ALA A 609 31.71 -7.85 12.86
N ARG A 610 31.69 -8.00 14.19
CA ARG A 610 32.46 -9.00 14.94
C ARG A 610 31.52 -9.69 15.91
N SER A 611 31.52 -11.01 15.97
CA SER A 611 30.64 -11.76 16.88
C SER A 611 31.33 -13.05 17.32
N GLU A 612 30.89 -13.59 18.47
CA GLU A 612 31.19 -14.97 18.85
C GLU A 612 30.50 -15.99 17.93
N GLY A 613 29.38 -15.60 17.30
CA GLY A 613 28.64 -16.39 16.32
C GLY A 613 29.16 -16.26 14.88
N PRO A 614 28.59 -17.04 13.93
CA PRO A 614 28.98 -16.97 12.53
C PRO A 614 28.74 -15.57 11.93
N VAL A 615 29.75 -15.03 11.26
CA VAL A 615 29.67 -13.75 10.52
C VAL A 615 29.91 -14.00 9.04
N GLU A 616 29.02 -13.49 8.18
CA GLU A 616 29.09 -13.62 6.73
C GLU A 616 28.79 -12.28 6.05
N ASP A 617 29.80 -11.66 5.41
CA ASP A 617 29.65 -10.39 4.70
C ASP A 617 29.09 -9.28 5.63
N ASP A 618 29.68 -9.14 6.82
CA ASP A 618 29.24 -8.24 7.89
C ASP A 618 27.80 -8.47 8.39
N ARG A 619 27.30 -9.70 8.24
CA ARG A 619 26.02 -10.15 8.79
C ARG A 619 26.26 -11.18 9.87
N VAL A 620 25.66 -10.98 11.03
CA VAL A 620 25.75 -11.90 12.16
C VAL A 620 24.58 -12.87 12.12
N GLU A 621 24.84 -14.17 12.16
CA GLU A 621 23.79 -15.19 12.27
C GLU A 621 23.26 -15.25 13.70
N VAL A 622 22.03 -14.78 13.90
CA VAL A 622 21.42 -14.65 15.23
C VAL A 622 20.62 -15.87 15.64
N ALA A 623 20.01 -16.56 14.67
CA ALA A 623 19.18 -17.71 14.95
C ALA A 623 19.13 -18.71 13.79
N ARG A 624 18.82 -19.96 14.14
CA ARG A 624 18.42 -20.99 13.20
C ARG A 624 17.01 -21.45 13.54
N ILE A 625 16.12 -21.39 12.57
CA ILE A 625 14.70 -21.68 12.75
C ILE A 625 14.35 -22.91 11.93
N ARG A 626 13.73 -23.89 12.58
CA ARG A 626 13.23 -25.07 11.88
C ARG A 626 11.89 -24.75 11.24
N VAL A 627 11.87 -24.68 9.92
CA VAL A 627 10.65 -24.47 9.14
C VAL A 627 10.10 -25.82 8.72
N LYS A 628 8.87 -26.13 9.11
CA LYS A 628 8.12 -27.27 8.58
C LYS A 628 7.43 -26.84 7.29
N ALA A 629 7.31 -27.75 6.32
CA ALA A 629 6.52 -27.48 5.12
C ALA A 629 5.09 -27.05 5.52
N GLY A 630 4.58 -26.01 4.86
CA GLY A 630 3.23 -25.52 5.06
C GLY A 630 2.17 -26.51 4.54
N LEU A 631 0.93 -26.37 5.00
CA LEU A 631 -0.22 -27.11 4.47
C LEU A 631 -0.61 -26.69 3.05
N VAL A 632 -0.07 -25.57 2.55
CA VAL A 632 -0.32 -25.06 1.20
C VAL A 632 0.64 -25.71 0.21
N ARG A 633 0.23 -26.84 -0.35
CA ARG A 633 0.84 -27.42 -1.54
C ARG A 633 0.56 -26.53 -2.75
N THR A 634 1.55 -25.79 -3.24
CA THR A 634 1.63 -25.47 -4.68
C THR A 634 2.20 -26.68 -5.42
N GLY A 635 1.41 -27.76 -5.44
CA GLY A 635 1.77 -29.04 -6.03
C GLY A 635 1.30 -29.16 -7.47
N LEU A 636 1.76 -28.28 -8.37
CA LEU A 636 1.54 -28.53 -9.80
C LEU A 636 2.32 -29.80 -10.18
N SER A 637 1.63 -30.83 -10.61
CA SER A 637 2.17 -32.00 -11.31
C SER A 637 2.97 -31.57 -12.55
N LEU A 638 3.77 -32.48 -13.11
CA LEU A 638 4.49 -32.21 -14.35
C LEU A 638 3.50 -31.82 -15.48
N ASP A 639 2.34 -32.46 -15.53
CA ASP A 639 1.31 -32.18 -16.53
C ASP A 639 0.69 -30.78 -16.35
N GLU A 640 0.51 -30.32 -15.11
CA GLU A 640 0.01 -28.97 -14.82
C GLU A 640 1.05 -27.88 -15.12
N ARG A 641 2.35 -28.12 -14.84
CA ARG A 641 3.41 -27.18 -15.24
C ARG A 641 3.51 -27.07 -16.76
N ARG A 642 3.38 -28.19 -17.48
CA ARG A 642 3.31 -28.22 -18.95
C ARG A 642 2.12 -27.46 -19.49
N ALA A 643 0.94 -27.68 -18.93
CA ALA A 643 -0.28 -27.01 -19.34
C ALA A 643 -0.15 -25.49 -19.20
N LYS A 644 0.39 -25.01 -18.07
CA LYS A 644 0.61 -23.58 -17.84
C LYS A 644 1.75 -22.99 -18.68
N ALA A 645 2.79 -23.78 -18.97
CA ALA A 645 3.92 -23.37 -19.82
C ALA A 645 3.64 -23.49 -21.32
N GLY A 646 2.50 -24.07 -21.72
CA GLY A 646 2.20 -24.45 -23.11
C GLY A 646 2.28 -23.31 -24.14
N ARG A 647 2.11 -22.05 -23.74
CA ARG A 647 2.30 -20.89 -24.65
C ARG A 647 3.77 -20.56 -24.95
N PHE A 648 4.69 -21.14 -24.19
CA PHE A 648 6.14 -20.93 -24.26
C PHE A 648 6.89 -22.18 -24.70
N ILE A 649 6.20 -23.31 -24.85
CA ILE A 649 6.74 -24.59 -25.30
C ILE A 649 6.10 -24.93 -26.64
N SER A 650 6.92 -25.28 -27.63
CA SER A 650 6.47 -25.69 -28.95
C SER A 650 7.28 -26.88 -29.46
N PHE A 651 6.73 -27.67 -30.37
CA PHE A 651 7.50 -28.66 -31.14
C PHE A 651 7.91 -28.11 -32.52
N ASP A 652 7.38 -26.96 -32.90
CA ASP A 652 7.78 -26.18 -34.07
C ASP A 652 8.70 -25.04 -33.63
N LYS A 653 9.81 -24.84 -34.34
CA LYS A 653 10.80 -23.80 -34.02
C LYS A 653 10.15 -22.40 -34.10
N PRO A 654 10.05 -21.66 -32.98
CA PRO A 654 9.54 -20.29 -32.98
C PRO A 654 10.49 -19.33 -33.72
N PRO A 655 9.97 -18.22 -34.30
CA PRO A 655 10.81 -17.19 -34.89
C PRO A 655 11.61 -16.45 -33.80
N MET A 656 12.86 -16.11 -34.10
CA MET A 656 13.75 -15.30 -33.25
C MET A 656 14.54 -14.33 -34.13
N ASP A 657 14.87 -13.17 -33.56
CA ASP A 657 15.53 -12.07 -34.27
C ASP A 657 17.01 -12.39 -34.52
N ASP A 658 17.72 -12.86 -33.49
CA ASP A 658 19.12 -13.26 -33.59
C ASP A 658 19.25 -14.79 -33.51
N ALA A 659 19.67 -15.43 -34.60
CA ALA A 659 20.02 -16.85 -34.59
C ALA A 659 21.36 -17.08 -33.89
N LEU A 660 21.40 -18.04 -32.96
CA LEU A 660 22.59 -18.47 -32.24
C LEU A 660 22.79 -19.98 -32.37
N SER A 661 24.00 -20.45 -32.08
CA SER A 661 24.33 -21.88 -32.08
C SER A 661 25.28 -22.20 -30.93
N ALA A 662 24.69 -22.63 -29.80
CA ALA A 662 25.44 -23.14 -28.65
C ALA A 662 24.75 -24.37 -28.06
N THR A 663 25.52 -25.42 -27.79
CA THR A 663 25.03 -26.69 -27.26
C THR A 663 25.66 -27.00 -25.92
N PHE A 664 24.85 -27.12 -24.88
CA PHE A 664 25.28 -27.41 -23.51
C PHE A 664 25.17 -28.90 -23.23
N GLY A 665 26.33 -29.53 -22.98
CA GLY A 665 26.46 -30.93 -22.59
C GLY A 665 25.90 -31.93 -23.61
N GLY A 666 25.72 -31.52 -24.87
CA GLY A 666 25.04 -32.30 -25.90
C GLY A 666 23.54 -32.50 -25.67
N LYS A 667 22.92 -31.76 -24.74
CA LYS A 667 21.53 -31.99 -24.30
C LYS A 667 20.60 -30.79 -24.49
N VAL A 668 21.12 -29.56 -24.46
CA VAL A 668 20.33 -28.33 -24.64
C VAL A 668 20.98 -27.46 -25.70
N GLU A 669 20.24 -27.08 -26.72
CA GLU A 669 20.66 -26.12 -27.74
C GLU A 669 20.07 -24.74 -27.41
N LEU A 670 20.88 -23.69 -27.41
CA LEU A 670 20.45 -22.30 -27.50
C LEU A 670 20.48 -21.88 -28.97
N LEU A 671 19.31 -21.58 -29.51
CA LEU A 671 19.08 -21.38 -30.95
C LEU A 671 18.87 -19.93 -31.35
N GLY A 672 18.60 -19.05 -30.38
CA GLY A 672 18.46 -17.63 -30.64
C GLY A 672 18.08 -16.80 -29.42
N ILE A 673 18.14 -15.48 -29.58
CA ILE A 673 17.75 -14.48 -28.57
C ILE A 673 16.96 -13.33 -29.20
N ASN A 674 16.11 -12.68 -28.39
CA ASN A 674 15.53 -11.38 -28.72
C ASN A 674 15.94 -10.38 -27.64
N ARG A 675 16.35 -9.19 -28.08
CA ARG A 675 16.86 -8.12 -27.24
C ARG A 675 15.85 -6.97 -27.24
N SER A 676 14.93 -6.95 -26.28
CA SER A 676 13.90 -5.90 -26.23
C SER A 676 14.40 -4.64 -25.52
N ARG A 677 15.25 -4.77 -24.48
CA ARG A 677 15.77 -3.62 -23.72
C ARG A 677 17.19 -3.83 -23.20
N MET A 678 18.16 -3.26 -23.92
CA MET A 678 19.60 -3.42 -23.66
C MET A 678 20.32 -2.13 -23.19
N ASP A 679 19.62 -1.00 -23.18
CA ASP A 679 20.11 0.25 -22.59
C ASP A 679 19.17 0.65 -21.46
N VAL A 680 19.68 0.60 -20.22
CA VAL A 680 18.87 0.75 -19.01
C VAL A 680 19.54 1.70 -18.03
N LYS A 681 18.76 2.42 -17.22
CA LYS A 681 19.31 3.20 -16.10
C LYS A 681 19.49 2.28 -14.87
N LEU A 682 20.24 2.74 -13.87
CA LEU A 682 20.20 2.12 -12.53
C LEU A 682 18.75 2.06 -12.03
N ALA A 683 18.38 1.00 -11.31
CA ALA A 683 17.00 0.63 -10.97
C ALA A 683 16.11 0.21 -12.17
N GLY A 684 16.64 0.23 -13.40
CA GLY A 684 15.96 -0.27 -14.59
C GLY A 684 16.04 -1.80 -14.74
N THR A 685 15.40 -2.32 -15.78
CA THR A 685 15.31 -3.76 -16.04
C THR A 685 15.85 -4.07 -17.43
N VAL A 686 16.78 -5.03 -17.51
CA VAL A 686 17.25 -5.60 -18.78
C VAL A 686 16.29 -6.70 -19.18
N GLU A 687 15.76 -6.63 -20.39
CA GLU A 687 14.84 -7.63 -20.90
C GLU A 687 15.45 -8.39 -22.08
N MET A 688 15.48 -9.71 -21.95
CA MET A 688 15.95 -10.61 -22.99
C MET A 688 15.11 -11.89 -23.02
N SER A 689 14.87 -12.38 -24.24
CA SER A 689 14.25 -13.67 -24.47
C SER A 689 15.26 -14.65 -25.06
N TYR A 690 15.14 -15.92 -24.69
CA TYR A 690 15.99 -17.01 -25.14
C TYR A 690 15.14 -18.08 -25.82
N LEU A 691 15.60 -18.61 -26.95
CA LEU A 691 15.01 -19.79 -27.56
C LEU A 691 15.95 -20.98 -27.36
N PHE A 692 15.47 -21.96 -26.60
CA PHE A 692 16.16 -23.22 -26.41
C PHE A 692 15.48 -24.36 -27.16
N ARG A 693 16.21 -25.46 -27.35
CA ARG A 693 15.69 -26.76 -27.73
C ARG A 693 16.30 -27.84 -26.85
N ALA A 694 15.47 -28.71 -26.29
CA ALA A 694 15.93 -29.92 -25.63
C ALA A 694 16.27 -30.99 -26.68
N VAL A 695 17.54 -31.38 -26.75
CA VAL A 695 18.01 -32.46 -27.64
C VAL A 695 17.65 -33.83 -27.07
N THR A 696 17.57 -33.94 -25.75
CA THR A 696 17.15 -35.14 -25.03
C THR A 696 16.56 -34.72 -23.67
N GLU A 697 15.95 -35.65 -22.94
CA GLU A 697 15.49 -35.38 -21.57
C GLU A 697 16.66 -34.97 -20.66
N LEU A 698 16.41 -33.92 -19.87
CA LEU A 698 17.44 -33.29 -19.05
C LEU A 698 17.45 -33.86 -17.62
N PRO A 699 18.63 -34.07 -17.01
CA PRO A 699 18.70 -34.51 -15.63
C PRO A 699 18.05 -33.51 -14.67
N LYS A 700 17.36 -34.03 -13.65
CA LYS A 700 16.86 -33.21 -12.54
C LYS A 700 18.04 -32.53 -11.83
N GLY A 701 17.92 -31.23 -11.61
CA GLY A 701 18.93 -30.43 -10.91
C GLY A 701 19.77 -29.53 -11.81
N TRP A 702 19.67 -29.66 -13.14
CA TRP A 702 20.28 -28.70 -14.06
C TRP A 702 19.66 -27.30 -13.90
N ARG A 703 20.50 -26.26 -13.93
CA ARG A 703 20.09 -24.86 -13.73
C ARG A 703 20.68 -23.97 -14.81
N LEU A 704 19.86 -23.04 -15.29
CA LEU A 704 20.28 -21.96 -16.18
C LEU A 704 21.02 -20.91 -15.35
N THR A 705 22.13 -20.40 -15.89
CA THR A 705 22.88 -19.29 -15.30
C THR A 705 22.98 -18.16 -16.30
N VAL A 706 22.69 -16.93 -15.87
CA VAL A 706 22.83 -15.72 -16.68
C VAL A 706 23.50 -14.65 -15.84
N LYS A 707 24.62 -14.10 -16.32
CA LYS A 707 25.32 -13.00 -15.64
C LYS A 707 25.54 -11.82 -16.58
N LEU A 708 25.39 -10.60 -16.06
CA LEU A 708 25.90 -9.40 -16.70
C LEU A 708 27.28 -9.13 -16.13
N ARG A 709 28.33 -9.07 -16.95
CA ARG A 709 29.72 -8.95 -16.48
C ARG A 709 30.45 -7.80 -17.14
N GLN A 710 31.04 -6.94 -16.33
CA GLN A 710 31.92 -5.86 -16.78
C GLN A 710 33.38 -6.38 -16.89
N GLU A 711 34.19 -5.74 -17.75
CA GLU A 711 35.63 -6.04 -17.83
C GLU A 711 36.37 -5.83 -16.50
N SER A 712 35.87 -4.92 -15.66
CA SER A 712 36.36 -4.65 -14.30
C SER A 712 36.19 -5.83 -13.33
N GLY A 713 35.41 -6.84 -13.70
CA GLY A 713 35.07 -7.99 -12.86
C GLY A 713 33.76 -7.85 -12.08
N ALA A 714 33.05 -6.71 -12.18
CA ALA A 714 31.71 -6.57 -11.60
C ALA A 714 30.71 -7.49 -12.31
N GLU A 715 29.89 -8.22 -11.54
CA GLU A 715 28.85 -9.11 -12.05
C GLU A 715 27.47 -8.77 -11.46
N VAL A 716 26.42 -8.84 -12.29
CA VAL A 716 25.02 -8.82 -11.88
C VAL A 716 24.44 -10.22 -12.14
N ASP A 717 23.77 -10.77 -11.14
CA ASP A 717 23.16 -12.09 -11.21
C ASP A 717 21.77 -12.03 -11.87
N GLY A 718 21.58 -12.79 -12.93
CA GLY A 718 20.30 -13.02 -13.61
C GLY A 718 19.93 -14.50 -13.69
N ASP A 719 20.52 -15.35 -12.84
CA ASP A 719 20.18 -16.77 -12.76
C ASP A 719 18.70 -16.95 -12.38
N HIS A 720 18.00 -17.77 -13.13
CA HIS A 720 16.58 -18.03 -12.90
C HIS A 720 16.20 -19.42 -13.39
N VAL A 721 15.01 -19.85 -12.98
CA VAL A 721 14.37 -21.03 -13.54
C VAL A 721 13.57 -20.59 -14.77
N PRO A 722 13.71 -21.28 -15.92
CA PRO A 722 13.04 -20.88 -17.15
C PRO A 722 11.52 -20.76 -16.99
N ILE A 723 10.94 -19.89 -17.83
CA ILE A 723 9.50 -19.58 -17.87
C ILE A 723 9.06 -19.00 -16.52
N GLY A 724 9.81 -18.03 -16.01
CA GLY A 724 9.49 -17.31 -14.77
C GLY A 724 9.36 -18.21 -13.54
N GLY A 725 10.11 -19.33 -13.48
CA GLY A 725 10.01 -20.29 -12.38
C GLY A 725 9.13 -21.52 -12.66
N LEU A 726 8.39 -21.52 -13.75
CA LEU A 726 7.35 -22.52 -14.01
C LEU A 726 7.87 -23.83 -14.60
N TYR A 727 8.92 -23.80 -15.42
CA TYR A 727 9.32 -24.98 -16.21
C TYR A 727 10.84 -25.18 -16.19
N PRO A 728 11.38 -25.78 -15.12
CA PRO A 728 12.81 -26.00 -14.98
C PRO A 728 13.34 -26.93 -16.08
N LEU A 729 14.63 -26.79 -16.41
CA LEU A 729 15.32 -27.61 -17.42
C LEU A 729 15.01 -29.11 -17.28
N GLY A 730 15.08 -29.65 -16.05
CA GLY A 730 14.82 -31.07 -15.80
C GLY A 730 13.39 -31.57 -16.12
N ASP A 731 12.46 -30.67 -16.47
CA ASP A 731 11.10 -31.01 -16.89
C ASP A 731 10.93 -31.01 -18.42
N TRP A 732 11.92 -30.56 -19.20
CA TRP A 732 11.86 -30.45 -20.66
C TRP A 732 11.92 -31.83 -21.34
N ARG A 733 11.13 -32.04 -22.39
CA ARG A 733 11.20 -33.27 -23.22
C ARG A 733 12.11 -33.09 -24.41
N GLU A 734 12.66 -34.20 -24.85
CA GLU A 734 13.30 -34.31 -26.16
C GLU A 734 12.43 -33.69 -27.27
N GLY A 735 13.02 -32.79 -28.04
CA GLY A 735 12.40 -32.07 -29.14
C GLY A 735 11.66 -30.79 -28.76
N GLU A 736 11.44 -30.49 -27.48
CA GLU A 736 10.74 -29.27 -27.06
C GLU A 736 11.60 -28.03 -27.34
N TYR A 737 11.01 -27.07 -28.06
CA TYR A 737 11.48 -25.70 -28.13
C TYR A 737 10.90 -24.92 -26.96
N VAL A 738 11.74 -24.22 -26.21
CA VAL A 738 11.34 -23.45 -25.02
C VAL A 738 11.75 -22.00 -25.20
N VAL A 739 10.76 -21.10 -25.18
CA VAL A 739 10.97 -19.65 -25.19
C VAL A 739 10.91 -19.14 -23.76
N ASP A 740 12.05 -18.69 -23.27
CA ASP A 740 12.19 -18.16 -21.93
C ASP A 740 12.34 -16.64 -21.98
N ARG A 741 11.62 -15.93 -21.11
CA ARG A 741 11.68 -14.47 -21.00
C ARG A 741 11.97 -14.11 -19.55
N HIS A 742 13.07 -13.41 -19.32
CA HIS A 742 13.49 -13.08 -17.97
C HIS A 742 13.95 -11.63 -17.84
N PRO A 743 13.24 -10.81 -17.05
CA PRO A 743 13.72 -9.49 -16.67
C PRO A 743 14.85 -9.61 -15.64
N ILE A 744 16.00 -8.99 -15.92
CA ILE A 744 17.11 -8.86 -14.97
C ILE A 744 17.07 -7.43 -14.40
N HIS A 745 16.67 -7.31 -13.14
CA HIS A 745 16.60 -6.02 -12.46
C HIS A 745 17.99 -5.51 -12.06
N ILE A 746 18.27 -4.27 -12.42
CA ILE A 746 19.54 -3.62 -12.12
C ILE A 746 19.45 -2.93 -10.77
N ASP A 747 20.01 -3.58 -9.75
CA ASP A 747 20.11 -3.02 -8.40
C ASP A 747 20.93 -1.72 -8.44
N MET A 748 20.29 -0.58 -8.14
CA MET A 748 20.93 0.73 -8.15
C MET A 748 22.00 0.91 -7.07
N HIS A 749 22.01 0.09 -6.02
CA HIS A 749 22.95 0.11 -4.90
C HIS A 749 24.17 -0.79 -5.16
N ARG A 750 24.03 -1.83 -5.98
CA ARG A 750 25.09 -2.83 -6.23
C ARG A 750 25.71 -2.74 -7.63
N THR A 751 24.98 -2.20 -8.60
CA THR A 751 25.44 -2.15 -10.00
C THR A 751 26.08 -0.80 -10.30
N ARG A 752 27.25 -0.79 -10.93
CA ARG A 752 27.89 0.45 -11.39
C ARG A 752 27.44 0.78 -12.82
N PRO A 753 27.26 2.06 -13.17
CA PRO A 753 27.08 2.43 -14.57
C PRO A 753 28.25 1.94 -15.43
N GLY A 754 27.96 1.51 -16.66
CA GLY A 754 28.93 1.00 -17.60
C GLY A 754 28.36 -0.07 -18.53
N THR A 755 29.20 -0.57 -19.42
CA THR A 755 28.84 -1.64 -20.36
C THR A 755 29.15 -3.01 -19.76
N TYR A 756 28.17 -3.90 -19.76
CA TYR A 756 28.29 -5.28 -19.30
C TYR A 756 28.12 -6.22 -20.48
N GLY A 757 28.94 -7.27 -20.57
CA GLY A 757 28.67 -8.42 -21.43
C GLY A 757 27.60 -9.29 -20.81
N VAL A 758 26.69 -9.82 -21.62
CA VAL A 758 25.67 -10.77 -21.17
C VAL A 758 26.15 -12.19 -21.42
N TRP A 759 26.24 -12.99 -20.36
CA TRP A 759 26.82 -14.33 -20.38
C TRP A 759 25.81 -15.37 -19.91
N LEU A 760 25.61 -16.43 -20.68
CA LEU A 760 24.67 -17.51 -20.38
C LEU A 760 25.38 -18.86 -20.30
N GLY A 761 25.06 -19.65 -19.29
CA GLY A 761 25.57 -21.02 -19.12
C GLY A 761 24.55 -21.94 -18.47
N ILE A 762 24.93 -23.21 -18.30
CA ILE A 762 24.14 -24.21 -17.58
C ILE A 762 25.05 -24.91 -16.57
N THR A 763 24.50 -25.21 -15.39
CA THR A 763 25.18 -26.04 -14.38
C THR A 763 24.37 -27.30 -14.11
N ASP A 764 25.03 -28.37 -13.65
CA ASP A 764 24.37 -29.59 -13.18
C ASP A 764 23.86 -29.50 -11.74
N GLY A 765 23.87 -28.28 -11.16
CA GLY A 765 23.59 -28.00 -9.76
C GLY A 765 24.84 -27.95 -8.87
N ARG A 766 26.02 -28.36 -9.37
CA ARG A 766 27.31 -28.26 -8.66
C ARG A 766 28.45 -27.73 -9.53
N LYS A 767 28.50 -28.08 -10.81
CA LYS A 767 29.56 -27.73 -11.76
C LYS A 767 28.98 -27.18 -13.06
N PRO A 768 29.72 -26.30 -13.77
CA PRO A 768 29.34 -25.88 -15.12
C PRO A 768 29.30 -27.07 -16.09
N VAL A 769 28.30 -27.07 -16.96
CA VAL A 769 28.15 -28.01 -18.06
C VAL A 769 28.96 -27.48 -19.25
N THR A 770 29.74 -28.35 -19.89
CA THR A 770 30.55 -27.99 -21.07
C THR A 770 29.67 -27.44 -22.20
N VAL A 771 30.13 -26.38 -22.87
CA VAL A 771 29.43 -25.77 -24.00
C VAL A 771 30.23 -25.86 -25.29
N GLU A 772 29.57 -26.27 -26.36
CA GLU A 772 30.08 -26.21 -27.73
C GLU A 772 29.35 -25.08 -28.46
N ALA A 773 30.05 -24.01 -28.81
CA ALA A 773 29.45 -22.84 -29.46
C ALA A 773 30.15 -22.52 -30.80
N GLN A 774 29.37 -22.12 -31.80
CA GLN A 774 29.89 -21.70 -33.11
C GLN A 774 29.81 -20.17 -33.23
N GLY A 775 30.97 -19.52 -33.34
CA GLY A 775 31.04 -18.08 -33.54
C GLY A 775 30.68 -17.22 -32.32
N LEU A 776 30.64 -17.80 -31.12
CA LEU A 776 30.39 -17.10 -29.86
C LEU A 776 31.58 -17.24 -28.90
N ASP A 777 31.88 -16.18 -28.16
CA ASP A 777 32.88 -16.21 -27.10
C ASP A 777 32.41 -17.10 -25.94
N VAL A 778 33.28 -17.99 -25.47
CA VAL A 778 33.04 -18.87 -24.31
C VAL A 778 34.03 -18.53 -23.20
N ASP A 779 33.54 -18.29 -21.99
CA ASP A 779 34.41 -18.01 -20.84
C ASP A 779 34.92 -19.28 -20.12
N SER A 780 35.84 -19.10 -19.17
CA SER A 780 36.43 -20.20 -18.39
C SER A 780 35.42 -20.97 -17.52
N THR A 781 34.22 -20.44 -17.33
CA THR A 781 33.11 -21.07 -16.60
C THR A 781 32.07 -21.69 -17.53
N GLN A 782 32.39 -21.87 -18.82
CA GLN A 782 31.50 -22.48 -19.82
C GLN A 782 30.22 -21.66 -20.08
N ARG A 783 30.30 -20.33 -19.99
CA ARG A 783 29.22 -19.42 -20.40
C ARG A 783 29.50 -18.85 -21.79
N VAL A 784 28.47 -18.77 -22.63
CA VAL A 784 28.52 -18.09 -23.94
C VAL A 784 28.15 -16.63 -23.81
N ARG A 785 28.86 -15.76 -24.54
CA ARG A 785 28.53 -14.33 -24.62
C ARG A 785 27.43 -14.08 -25.63
N LEU A 786 26.35 -13.45 -25.19
CA LEU A 786 25.15 -13.18 -25.99
C LEU A 786 25.11 -11.75 -26.56
N GLY A 787 25.82 -10.82 -25.93
CA GLY A 787 25.86 -9.42 -26.34
C GLY A 787 26.38 -8.51 -25.24
N THR A 788 26.01 -7.23 -25.32
CA THR A 788 26.32 -6.22 -24.31
C THR A 788 25.08 -5.42 -23.94
N VAL A 789 25.02 -4.98 -22.69
CA VAL A 789 24.02 -4.06 -22.13
C VAL A 789 24.74 -2.82 -21.60
N THR A 790 24.17 -1.63 -21.84
CA THR A 790 24.67 -0.39 -21.24
C THR A 790 23.80 -0.02 -20.05
N ILE A 791 24.43 0.20 -18.91
CA ILE A 791 23.78 0.66 -17.69
C ILE A 791 24.17 2.12 -17.45
N ALA A 792 23.24 3.05 -17.57
CA ALA A 792 23.43 4.48 -17.35
C ALA A 792 23.07 4.91 -15.92
N ASN A 793 23.56 6.06 -15.48
CA ASN A 793 23.17 6.65 -14.19
C ASN A 793 21.72 7.15 -14.25
N THR A 794 21.05 7.21 -13.10
CA THR A 794 19.80 7.98 -12.94
C THR A 794 20.17 9.46 -12.84
N GLU A 795 19.70 10.29 -13.77
CA GLU A 795 19.81 11.76 -13.66
C GLU A 795 18.92 12.30 -12.54
#